data_AF-A0A3M0GI05-F1
#
_entry.id   AF-A0A3M0GI05-F1
#
_cell.length_a   1.000
_cell.length_b   1.000
_cell.length_c   1.000
_cell.angle_alpha   90.00
_cell.angle_beta   90.00
_cell.angle_gamma   90.00
#
_symmetry.space_group_name_H-M   'P 1'
#
loop_
_entity.id
_entity.type
_entity.pdbx_description
1 polymer ?
#
loop_
_entity_poly.entity_id
_entity_poly.type
_entity_poly.pdbx_seq_one_letter_code
_entity_poly.pdbx_strand_id
1 'polypeptide(L)'
;MKIKYLLILLFLPIISCQEEDDSITEEIINEMSEDVVVVNSSTNDSLIELSDEFIIFNSNNSQISNLVAGDVLVSDVHPNAQNGYLRKILSVEEVDGNYKVNTSQAQLVDAIINTDFQTTYIINNEDVIEVDESGEDIPNRNSSNSLNSTISFEINDKVIYDADGNLNTTNDQITIDGNVALGFDVDFKIKVENRQVKSFGLTQNLSSTVEATIGFDVEIVDVTEQFILKRFRLSPVTIFIGPVPVVFTQWIVVLVGVDGSISLGLSYTATNEFETTYGIEYSREEGWNPVFNISNEFTYDDGSAFNFTGEIEPHIQARYEVRPYGLTNARVSVYIKPSIKLKGEIDTSNPSHTIITSDWCFDAGARAQMNIFDNTVLNFESSLFDETPCYPLFINIEPAKSPTPINEASDVPLDGLLAFIPGDDTPIDARFKLYFDSNQNPSTEFLLDVGVSQYQYSNLTENTAYYWRVETIDFDNEVLATSPIWSFETLSNTGGGMFDGNVVLLTQQEVDDFTSNDYSSINGYLFIGEQNNSNNISDISGFSSLNSINGDVNGNGLRINNSQLNSLEGFDNLQSIDGGISLANADNLNDISQLANITNIRNIQIFNCDNLTSLFGLHNIQTANNVSIVNNSNLLSLDLTNLSSTTNLEISSNEILPQLSGLSNLNNVNNLSIIQNSLLGDFCDLNNLIDNSGISGTYSVFSNQYNPTLQDLIDGNCSD
;
A
#
# COMPACT_ATOMS: atom_id res chain seq x y z
N MET A 1 -19.51 -26.86 12.40
CA MET A 1 -20.78 -26.80 13.17
C MET A 1 -21.40 -25.45 12.87
N LYS A 2 -22.59 -25.41 12.26
CA LYS A 2 -23.19 -24.20 11.65
C LYS A 2 -23.71 -23.23 12.72
N ILE A 3 -23.31 -21.95 12.67
CA ILE A 3 -24.15 -20.82 13.10
C ILE A 3 -24.02 -19.71 12.05
N LYS A 4 -25.12 -19.48 11.31
CA LYS A 4 -25.35 -18.32 10.44
C LYS A 4 -25.93 -17.20 11.30
N TYR A 5 -25.38 -15.99 11.24
CA TYR A 5 -26.11 -14.79 11.65
C TYR A 5 -26.59 -14.04 10.41
N LEU A 6 -27.92 -14.01 10.28
CA LEU A 6 -28.68 -13.16 9.37
C LEU A 6 -29.05 -11.92 10.18
N LEU A 7 -28.48 -10.76 9.86
CA LEU A 7 -28.93 -9.48 10.37
C LEU A 7 -30.33 -9.18 9.81
N ILE A 8 -31.34 -9.14 10.69
CA ILE A 8 -32.63 -8.49 10.41
C ILE A 8 -32.70 -7.27 11.33
N LEU A 9 -32.48 -6.09 10.74
CA LEU A 9 -32.78 -4.80 11.35
C LEU A 9 -34.30 -4.64 11.46
N LEU A 10 -34.83 -4.76 12.68
CA LEU A 10 -36.21 -4.45 13.03
C LEU A 10 -36.20 -3.22 13.94
N PHE A 11 -36.38 -2.05 13.33
CA PHE A 11 -36.62 -0.80 14.05
C PHE A 11 -37.96 -0.89 14.80
N LEU A 12 -37.90 -0.99 16.12
CA LEU A 12 -39.03 -0.80 17.02
C LEU A 12 -38.66 0.33 18.00
N PRO A 13 -39.41 1.46 18.01
CA PRO A 13 -39.19 2.50 18.99
C PRO A 13 -39.80 2.05 20.32
N ILE A 14 -38.96 1.57 21.24
CA ILE A 14 -39.36 1.42 22.64
C ILE A 14 -39.10 2.75 23.33
N ILE A 15 -40.19 3.46 23.57
CA ILE A 15 -40.28 4.58 24.51
C ILE A 15 -39.90 4.02 25.89
N SER A 16 -38.72 4.39 26.40
CA SER A 16 -38.33 4.16 27.79
C SER A 16 -38.38 5.49 28.54
N CYS A 17 -39.15 5.50 29.62
CA CYS A 17 -39.23 6.58 30.60
C CYS A 17 -37.83 6.97 31.11
N GLN A 18 -37.61 8.27 31.26
CA GLN A 18 -36.60 8.81 32.18
C GLN A 18 -37.01 8.42 33.60
N GLU A 19 -36.26 7.52 34.23
CA GLU A 19 -36.04 7.62 35.68
C GLU A 19 -34.86 8.58 35.86
N GLU A 20 -35.11 9.67 36.58
CA GLU A 20 -34.06 10.48 37.19
C GLU A 20 -33.33 9.59 38.18
N ASP A 21 -32.19 9.04 37.77
CA ASP A 21 -31.28 8.37 38.70
C ASP A 21 -30.43 9.47 39.35
N ASP A 22 -30.71 9.71 40.63
CA ASP A 22 -29.96 10.60 41.51
C ASP A 22 -28.49 10.15 41.50
N SER A 23 -27.65 10.86 40.75
CA SER A 23 -26.20 10.70 40.82
C SER A 23 -25.71 11.18 42.19
N ILE A 24 -25.72 10.27 43.17
CA ILE A 24 -24.88 10.42 44.36
C ILE A 24 -23.45 10.36 43.84
N THR A 25 -22.78 11.51 43.83
CA THR A 25 -21.33 11.55 43.68
C THR A 25 -20.75 10.86 44.92
N GLU A 26 -20.35 9.59 44.79
CA GLU A 26 -19.53 8.95 45.81
C GLU A 26 -18.28 9.82 45.97
N GLU A 27 -18.15 10.46 47.13
CA GLU A 27 -16.98 11.24 47.50
C GLU A 27 -15.77 10.29 47.45
N ILE A 28 -14.69 10.67 46.78
CA ILE A 28 -13.45 9.87 46.74
C ILE A 28 -12.90 9.84 48.18
N ILE A 29 -13.19 8.76 48.92
CA ILE A 29 -12.70 8.57 50.29
C ILE A 29 -11.27 8.04 50.21
N ASN A 30 -10.28 8.93 50.30
CA ASN A 30 -8.90 8.58 50.60
C ASN A 30 -8.71 8.61 52.12
N GLU A 31 -8.88 7.45 52.78
CA GLU A 31 -8.67 7.29 54.22
C GLU A 31 -7.32 6.63 54.50
N MET A 32 -6.52 7.28 55.35
CA MET A 32 -5.17 6.85 55.71
C MET A 32 -5.12 6.42 57.18
N SER A 33 -4.22 5.49 57.49
CA SER A 33 -3.94 5.08 58.86
C SER A 33 -3.30 6.23 59.66
N GLU A 34 -3.78 6.49 60.87
CA GLU A 34 -3.23 7.52 61.77
C GLU A 34 -1.77 7.23 62.16
N ASP A 35 -1.36 5.96 62.11
CA ASP A 35 0.01 5.50 62.41
C ASP A 35 1.00 5.72 61.24
N VAL A 36 0.59 6.38 60.15
CA VAL A 36 1.46 6.65 58.99
C VAL A 36 2.28 7.91 59.22
N VAL A 37 3.60 7.77 59.10
CA VAL A 37 4.55 8.88 59.15
C VAL A 37 5.14 9.07 57.76
N VAL A 38 4.67 10.09 57.05
CA VAL A 38 5.25 10.53 55.79
C VAL A 38 6.54 11.29 56.08
N VAL A 39 7.68 10.68 55.77
CA VAL A 39 9.01 11.23 56.05
C VAL A 39 9.31 12.36 55.07
N ASN A 40 9.56 13.57 55.58
CA ASN A 40 9.86 14.72 54.74
C ASN A 40 11.35 14.75 54.32
N SER A 41 11.66 15.56 53.30
CA SER A 41 13.03 15.68 52.78
C SER A 41 14.07 16.03 53.84
N SER A 42 13.76 16.95 54.78
CA SER A 42 14.70 17.33 55.84
C SER A 42 15.01 16.20 56.83
N THR A 43 14.09 15.26 57.00
CA THR A 43 14.32 14.04 57.78
C THR A 43 15.19 13.07 56.99
N ASN A 44 14.94 12.92 55.68
CA ASN A 44 15.77 12.08 54.80
C ASN A 44 17.19 12.60 54.60
N ASP A 45 17.45 13.90 54.79
CA ASP A 45 18.81 14.45 54.83
C ASP A 45 19.65 13.85 55.98
N SER A 46 18.99 13.40 57.05
CA SER A 46 19.64 12.78 58.21
C SER A 46 19.81 11.25 58.09
N LEU A 47 19.27 10.64 57.03
CA LEU A 47 19.37 9.22 56.76
C LEU A 47 20.82 8.82 56.45
N ILE A 48 21.39 7.92 57.25
CA ILE A 48 22.74 7.38 57.07
C ILE A 48 22.71 6.04 56.35
N GLU A 49 21.78 5.17 56.76
CA GLU A 49 21.71 3.79 56.30
C GLU A 49 20.25 3.36 56.16
N LEU A 50 19.96 2.76 55.02
CA LEU A 50 18.69 2.13 54.72
C LEU A 50 18.97 0.69 54.33
N SER A 51 18.63 -0.24 55.22
CA SER A 51 18.75 -1.68 54.98
C SER A 51 17.38 -2.34 54.88
N ASP A 52 17.35 -3.66 54.72
CA ASP A 52 16.12 -4.45 54.76
C ASP A 52 15.56 -4.64 56.17
N GLU A 53 16.39 -4.51 57.21
CA GLU A 53 16.01 -4.80 58.60
C GLU A 53 15.92 -3.54 59.47
N PHE A 54 16.56 -2.44 59.07
CA PHE A 54 16.60 -1.21 59.86
C PHE A 54 16.94 0.04 59.04
N ILE A 55 16.60 1.19 59.61
CA ILE A 55 16.92 2.53 59.12
C ILE A 55 17.73 3.27 60.19
N ILE A 56 18.80 3.98 59.83
CA ILE A 56 19.60 4.79 60.77
C ILE A 56 19.53 6.26 60.40
N PHE A 57 19.15 7.10 61.37
CA PHE A 57 19.18 8.56 61.26
C PHE A 57 20.24 9.18 62.20
N ASN A 58 20.98 10.20 61.73
CA ASN A 58 22.04 10.89 62.49
C ASN A 58 21.59 12.12 63.29
N SER A 59 20.32 12.50 63.22
CA SER A 59 19.80 13.69 63.88
C SER A 59 18.41 13.44 64.44
N ASN A 60 18.11 13.99 65.62
CA ASN A 60 16.77 13.93 66.19
C ASN A 60 15.97 15.15 65.76
N ASN A 61 14.99 14.98 64.87
CA ASN A 61 13.99 16.00 64.57
C ASN A 61 12.62 15.58 65.10
N SER A 62 11.61 16.44 64.97
CA SER A 62 10.28 16.17 65.52
C SER A 62 9.58 14.95 64.92
N GLN A 63 9.96 14.49 63.72
CA GLN A 63 9.42 13.25 63.17
C GLN A 63 10.08 12.05 63.85
N ILE A 64 11.42 12.07 63.97
CA ILE A 64 12.20 10.98 64.55
C ILE A 64 11.91 10.80 66.05
N SER A 65 11.76 11.90 66.81
CA SER A 65 11.49 11.83 68.25
C SER A 65 10.15 11.21 68.61
N ASN A 66 9.22 11.19 67.66
CA ASN A 66 7.85 10.73 67.86
C ASN A 66 7.62 9.32 67.32
N LEU A 67 8.63 8.69 66.70
CA LEU A 67 8.50 7.35 66.16
C LEU A 67 8.30 6.33 67.27
N VAL A 68 7.30 5.47 67.11
CA VAL A 68 7.00 4.38 68.03
C VAL A 68 6.82 3.06 67.28
N ALA A 69 7.00 1.95 67.99
CA ALA A 69 6.71 0.63 67.42
C ALA A 69 5.24 0.53 67.00
N GLY A 70 5.00 0.06 65.77
CA GLY A 70 3.67 0.03 65.15
C GLY A 70 3.49 1.04 64.02
N ASP A 71 4.23 2.16 64.04
CA ASP A 71 4.17 3.17 62.99
C ASP A 71 4.56 2.61 61.63
N VAL A 72 4.03 3.23 60.57
CA VAL A 72 4.36 2.94 59.18
C VAL A 72 5.10 4.13 58.61
N LEU A 73 6.40 3.98 58.39
CA LEU A 73 7.24 4.97 57.72
C LEU A 73 7.07 4.87 56.21
N VAL A 74 6.78 6.00 55.58
CA VAL A 74 6.77 6.09 54.11
C VAL A 74 7.55 7.29 53.64
N SER A 75 8.36 7.11 52.60
CA SER A 75 9.18 8.16 52.01
C SER A 75 9.09 8.13 50.49
N ASP A 76 9.06 9.34 49.93
CA ASP A 76 9.31 9.60 48.52
C ASP A 76 10.80 9.35 48.17
N VAL A 77 11.14 9.45 46.89
CA VAL A 77 12.50 9.44 46.34
C VAL A 77 13.34 10.54 46.98
N HIS A 78 14.55 10.18 47.41
CA HIS A 78 15.52 11.11 47.98
C HIS A 78 16.95 10.68 47.61
N PRO A 79 17.96 11.57 47.54
CA PRO A 79 19.35 11.17 47.31
C PRO A 79 19.89 10.07 48.25
N ASN A 80 19.44 10.07 49.52
CA ASN A 80 19.77 9.04 50.52
C ASN A 80 18.79 7.85 50.54
N ALA A 81 17.68 7.93 49.79
CA ALA A 81 16.64 6.90 49.67
C ALA A 81 16.15 6.86 48.21
N GLN A 82 17.01 6.41 47.30
CA GLN A 82 16.83 6.57 45.85
C GLN A 82 15.57 5.88 45.28
N ASN A 83 15.02 4.90 46.01
CA ASN A 83 13.80 4.20 45.64
C ASN A 83 12.62 4.53 46.57
N GLY A 84 12.76 5.54 47.44
CA GLY A 84 11.87 5.72 48.59
C GLY A 84 11.90 4.51 49.53
N TYR A 85 10.93 4.42 50.43
CA TYR A 85 10.72 3.23 51.26
C TYR A 85 9.33 3.20 51.90
N LEU A 86 8.82 2.00 52.17
CA LEU A 86 7.61 1.74 52.95
C LEU A 86 7.93 0.66 53.99
N ARG A 87 7.99 1.04 55.27
CA ARG A 87 8.51 0.19 56.35
C ARG A 87 7.64 0.27 57.59
N LYS A 88 7.45 -0.86 58.27
CA LYS A 88 6.76 -0.94 59.57
C LYS A 88 7.79 -0.90 60.69
N ILE A 89 7.61 -0.03 61.67
CA ILE A 89 8.53 0.07 62.81
C ILE A 89 8.29 -1.06 63.80
N LEU A 90 9.36 -1.82 64.09
CA LEU A 90 9.37 -2.88 65.10
C LEU A 90 9.88 -2.35 66.45
N SER A 91 10.94 -1.55 66.43
CA SER A 91 11.46 -0.85 67.61
C SER A 91 12.30 0.35 67.20
N VAL A 92 12.48 1.30 68.12
CA VAL A 92 13.37 2.46 67.97
C VAL A 92 14.38 2.44 69.10
N GLU A 93 15.67 2.50 68.76
CA GLU A 93 16.78 2.44 69.70
C GLU A 93 17.76 3.58 69.41
N GLU A 94 18.25 4.24 70.45
CA GLU A 94 19.34 5.21 70.33
C GLU A 94 20.68 4.48 70.53
N VAL A 95 21.53 4.48 69.50
CA VAL A 95 22.83 3.80 69.49
C VAL A 95 23.90 4.80 69.05
N ASP A 96 24.85 5.09 69.95
CA ASP A 96 25.97 6.01 69.70
C ASP A 96 25.55 7.41 69.19
N GLY A 97 24.40 7.91 69.65
CA GLY A 97 23.85 9.21 69.25
C GLY A 97 23.08 9.22 67.93
N ASN A 98 22.95 8.07 67.26
CA ASN A 98 22.09 7.85 66.11
C ASN A 98 20.80 7.13 66.53
N TYR A 99 19.75 7.28 65.73
CA TYR A 99 18.47 6.58 65.93
C TYR A 99 18.40 5.40 64.98
N LYS A 100 18.54 4.20 65.52
CA LYS A 100 18.35 2.95 64.81
C LYS A 100 16.88 2.53 64.94
N VAL A 101 16.16 2.61 63.82
CA VAL A 101 14.77 2.18 63.70
C VAL A 101 14.79 0.77 63.11
N ASN A 102 14.55 -0.25 63.92
CA ASN A 102 14.39 -1.61 63.41
C ASN A 102 13.03 -1.71 62.73
N THR A 103 13.00 -2.25 61.52
CA THR A 103 11.82 -2.26 60.65
C THR A 103 11.61 -3.61 59.98
N SER A 104 10.40 -3.82 59.48
CA SER A 104 10.11 -4.83 58.46
C SER A 104 9.50 -4.17 57.23
N GLN A 105 9.43 -4.88 56.11
CA GLN A 105 8.63 -4.43 54.96
C GLN A 105 7.17 -4.23 55.38
N ALA A 106 6.61 -3.04 55.13
CA ALA A 106 5.18 -2.77 55.32
C ALA A 106 4.42 -3.07 54.03
N GLN A 107 3.12 -3.36 54.16
CA GLN A 107 2.20 -3.48 53.03
C GLN A 107 1.57 -2.11 52.74
N LEU A 108 1.11 -1.88 51.50
CA LEU A 108 0.42 -0.63 51.17
C LEU A 108 -0.86 -0.45 52.01
N VAL A 109 -1.54 -1.54 52.34
CA VAL A 109 -2.74 -1.55 53.20
C VAL A 109 -2.44 -1.34 54.70
N ASP A 110 -1.17 -1.39 55.12
CA ASP A 110 -0.76 -0.89 56.43
C ASP A 110 -0.90 0.65 56.48
N ALA A 111 -0.67 1.33 55.35
CA ALA A 111 -0.78 2.77 55.23
C ALA A 111 -2.19 3.25 54.81
N ILE A 112 -2.77 2.64 53.77
CA ILE A 112 -4.02 3.06 53.14
C ILE A 112 -5.19 2.21 53.65
N ILE A 113 -6.21 2.86 54.21
CA ILE A 113 -7.43 2.20 54.71
C ILE A 113 -8.48 2.10 53.60
N ASN A 114 -8.81 3.23 52.97
CA ASN A 114 -9.76 3.32 51.87
C ASN A 114 -9.19 4.20 50.75
N THR A 115 -9.31 3.77 49.50
CA THR A 115 -9.00 4.60 48.31
C THR A 115 -9.69 4.03 47.08
N ASP A 116 -10.04 4.89 46.15
CA ASP A 116 -10.39 4.55 44.78
C ASP A 116 -9.59 5.51 43.89
N PHE A 117 -8.43 5.06 43.43
CA PHE A 117 -7.41 5.90 42.80
C PHE A 117 -7.08 5.38 41.40
N GLN A 118 -7.03 6.29 40.44
CA GLN A 118 -6.56 6.03 39.08
C GLN A 118 -5.71 7.20 38.56
N THR A 119 -4.66 6.88 37.80
CA THR A 119 -3.82 7.88 37.14
C THR A 119 -3.16 7.30 35.89
N THR A 120 -2.77 8.17 34.97
CA THR A 120 -2.02 7.84 33.75
C THR A 120 -0.66 8.52 33.81
N TYR A 121 0.40 7.77 33.53
CA TYR A 121 1.77 8.27 33.47
C TYR A 121 2.33 8.09 32.06
N ILE A 122 2.76 9.19 31.46
CA ILE A 122 3.37 9.22 30.12
C ILE A 122 4.88 9.07 30.30
N ILE A 123 5.46 8.04 29.69
CA ILE A 123 6.91 7.80 29.72
C ILE A 123 7.55 8.52 28.53
N ASN A 124 8.49 9.40 28.80
CA ASN A 124 9.22 10.16 27.80
C ASN A 124 10.69 9.73 27.73
N ASN A 125 11.36 10.09 26.64
CA ASN A 125 12.80 9.85 26.50
C ASN A 125 13.63 10.49 27.64
N GLU A 126 13.18 11.60 28.21
CA GLU A 126 13.82 12.28 29.35
C GLU A 126 13.77 11.47 30.65
N ASP A 127 12.85 10.49 30.75
CA ASP A 127 12.76 9.62 31.92
C ASP A 127 13.88 8.56 31.94
N VAL A 128 14.56 8.31 30.82
CA VAL A 128 15.67 7.34 30.73
C VAL A 128 16.91 7.90 31.46
N ILE A 129 17.29 7.26 32.56
CA ILE A 129 18.45 7.68 33.38
C ILE A 129 19.71 6.84 33.15
N GLU A 130 19.53 5.62 32.66
CA GLU A 130 20.62 4.68 32.40
C GLU A 130 20.20 3.71 31.29
N VAL A 131 21.11 3.47 30.35
CA VAL A 131 20.98 2.44 29.32
C VAL A 131 22.10 1.45 29.57
N ASP A 132 21.76 0.21 29.89
CA ASP A 132 22.75 -0.85 30.04
C ASP A 132 23.05 -1.44 28.65
N GLU A 133 24.24 -1.13 28.16
CA GLU A 133 24.80 -1.52 26.86
C GLU A 133 25.78 -2.70 26.98
N SER A 134 25.77 -3.48 28.06
CA SER A 134 26.67 -4.63 28.25
C SER A 134 26.50 -5.78 27.22
N GLY A 135 25.76 -5.53 26.13
CA GLY A 135 25.72 -6.29 24.89
C GLY A 135 26.22 -5.50 23.65
N GLU A 136 27.39 -4.84 23.75
CA GLU A 136 28.19 -4.18 22.68
C GLU A 136 27.55 -2.96 21.94
N ASP A 137 28.38 -1.92 21.76
CA ASP A 137 28.18 -0.54 21.23
C ASP A 137 27.40 -0.43 19.90
N ILE A 138 26.69 0.70 19.64
CA ILE A 138 27.05 1.77 18.65
C ILE A 138 26.25 3.09 18.93
N PRO A 139 26.53 4.23 18.24
CA PRO A 139 26.90 5.52 18.82
C PRO A 139 25.72 6.48 19.05
N ASN A 140 25.89 7.34 20.05
CA ASN A 140 25.00 8.46 20.33
C ASN A 140 24.91 9.42 19.12
N ARG A 141 23.84 9.35 18.33
CA ARG A 141 23.52 10.35 17.31
C ARG A 141 22.49 11.30 17.91
N ASN A 142 22.89 12.56 18.08
CA ASN A 142 21.99 13.66 18.37
C ASN A 142 20.89 13.71 17.30
N SER A 143 19.70 13.19 17.59
CA SER A 143 18.50 13.53 16.83
C SER A 143 18.05 14.91 17.29
N SER A 144 18.24 15.86 16.40
CA SER A 144 17.75 17.22 16.52
C SER A 144 16.22 17.24 16.45
N ASN A 145 15.59 17.81 17.49
CA ASN A 145 14.26 18.41 17.50
C ASN A 145 13.10 17.61 16.86
N SER A 146 12.45 16.76 17.66
CA SER A 146 10.98 16.66 17.65
C SER A 146 10.51 16.52 19.08
N LEU A 147 9.44 17.23 19.45
CA LEU A 147 8.86 17.23 20.80
C LEU A 147 8.51 15.80 21.25
N ASN A 148 8.84 15.52 22.52
CA ASN A 148 9.10 14.22 23.13
C ASN A 148 7.84 13.44 23.56
N SER A 149 7.72 12.17 23.12
CA SER A 149 6.95 11.10 23.79
C SER A 149 7.35 9.67 23.38
N THR A 150 8.47 9.49 22.66
CA THR A 150 8.90 8.18 22.14
C THR A 150 10.36 7.88 22.48
N ILE A 151 10.66 6.64 22.83
CA ILE A 151 12.01 6.08 22.99
C ILE A 151 12.38 5.44 21.66
N SER A 152 13.45 5.92 21.02
CA SER A 152 13.91 5.43 19.71
C SER A 152 15.34 4.93 19.74
N PHE A 153 15.63 3.88 18.97
CA PHE A 153 16.97 3.34 18.78
C PHE A 153 17.09 2.56 17.48
N GLU A 154 18.32 2.51 16.95
CA GLU A 154 18.69 1.75 15.76
C GLU A 154 19.27 0.39 16.16
N ILE A 155 19.05 -0.62 15.32
CA ILE A 155 19.64 -1.96 15.36
C ILE A 155 20.55 -2.05 14.14
N ASN A 156 21.86 -2.23 14.32
CA ASN A 156 22.83 -2.24 13.23
C ASN A 156 23.40 -3.65 13.05
N ASP A 157 23.00 -4.34 11.99
CA ASP A 157 23.50 -5.67 11.57
C ASP A 157 23.71 -6.65 12.74
N LYS A 158 22.75 -6.73 13.67
CA LYS A 158 22.92 -7.54 14.88
C LYS A 158 22.82 -9.01 14.54
N VAL A 159 23.93 -9.74 14.70
CA VAL A 159 23.93 -11.21 14.64
C VAL A 159 23.15 -11.78 15.83
N ILE A 160 22.02 -12.43 15.55
CA ILE A 160 21.18 -13.14 16.53
C ILE A 160 21.40 -14.66 16.47
N TYR A 161 22.03 -15.20 15.43
CA TYR A 161 22.46 -16.59 15.43
C TYR A 161 23.66 -16.76 14.49
N ASP A 162 24.55 -17.68 14.83
CA ASP A 162 25.79 -17.97 14.11
C ASP A 162 26.05 -19.49 14.20
N ALA A 163 25.93 -20.20 13.08
CA ALA A 163 25.83 -21.67 13.11
C ALA A 163 27.15 -22.34 13.53
N ASP A 164 28.29 -21.78 13.13
CA ASP A 164 29.62 -22.30 13.48
C ASP A 164 30.29 -21.59 14.68
N GLY A 165 29.67 -20.53 15.19
CA GLY A 165 30.15 -19.71 16.31
C GLY A 165 31.37 -18.84 15.97
N ASN A 166 31.73 -18.71 14.70
CA ASN A 166 32.76 -17.82 14.19
C ASN A 166 32.14 -16.65 13.42
N LEU A 167 32.00 -15.51 14.10
CA LEU A 167 31.44 -14.25 13.58
C LEU A 167 32.06 -13.70 12.27
N ASN A 168 33.18 -14.25 11.78
CA ASN A 168 33.78 -13.84 10.50
C ASN A 168 33.15 -14.53 9.28
N THR A 169 32.40 -15.62 9.46
CA THR A 169 31.64 -16.26 8.39
C THR A 169 30.24 -15.67 8.39
N THR A 170 29.93 -14.85 7.37
CA THR A 170 28.64 -14.14 7.29
C THR A 170 27.54 -14.98 6.67
N ASN A 171 27.92 -16.07 6.01
CA ASN A 171 27.00 -16.92 5.26
C ASN A 171 26.31 -17.96 6.15
N ASP A 172 26.60 -17.99 7.45
CA ASP A 172 25.99 -18.88 8.44
C ASP A 172 25.32 -18.11 9.58
N GLN A 173 25.04 -16.82 9.34
CA GLN A 173 24.48 -15.91 10.32
C GLN A 173 23.01 -15.59 10.05
N ILE A 174 22.30 -15.33 11.15
CA ILE A 174 21.03 -14.63 11.15
C ILE A 174 21.28 -13.24 11.69
N THR A 175 21.00 -12.22 10.88
CA THR A 175 21.16 -10.82 11.27
C THR A 175 19.82 -10.11 11.32
N ILE A 176 19.71 -9.12 12.22
CA ILE A 176 18.60 -8.18 12.27
C ILE A 176 19.15 -6.75 12.22
N ASP A 177 18.64 -5.96 11.30
CA ASP A 177 18.94 -4.53 11.16
C ASP A 177 17.62 -3.74 11.16
N GLY A 178 17.59 -2.51 11.66
CA GLY A 178 16.33 -1.78 11.70
C GLY A 178 16.25 -0.57 12.63
N ASN A 179 15.07 0.03 12.65
CA ASN A 179 14.71 1.17 13.48
C ASN A 179 13.54 0.81 14.40
N VAL A 180 13.65 1.13 15.68
CA VAL A 180 12.58 0.90 16.66
C VAL A 180 12.23 2.22 17.35
N ALA A 181 10.96 2.58 17.31
CA ALA A 181 10.37 3.67 18.08
C ALA A 181 9.24 3.12 18.96
N LEU A 182 9.23 3.52 20.24
CA LEU A 182 8.28 3.05 21.26
C LEU A 182 7.75 4.24 22.07
N GLY A 183 6.46 4.55 21.94
CA GLY A 183 5.71 5.45 22.82
C GLY A 183 4.96 4.64 23.87
N PHE A 184 5.05 5.04 25.14
CA PHE A 184 4.45 4.30 26.25
C PHE A 184 3.67 5.23 27.18
N ASP A 185 2.40 4.90 27.40
CA ASP A 185 1.62 5.41 28.51
C ASP A 185 1.23 4.27 29.45
N VAL A 186 1.20 4.54 30.75
CA VAL A 186 0.90 3.55 31.78
C VAL A 186 -0.27 4.03 32.63
N ASP A 187 -1.36 3.31 32.60
CA ASP A 187 -2.51 3.52 33.48
C ASP A 187 -2.37 2.66 34.72
N PHE A 188 -2.45 3.32 35.87
CA PHE A 188 -2.44 2.69 37.19
C PHE A 188 -3.79 2.89 37.85
N LYS A 189 -4.37 1.80 38.36
CA LYS A 189 -5.62 1.81 39.13
C LYS A 189 -5.46 1.01 40.42
N ILE A 190 -6.02 1.49 41.51
CA ILE A 190 -6.09 0.74 42.76
C ILE A 190 -7.33 1.14 43.55
N LYS A 191 -8.06 0.12 44.03
CA LYS A 191 -9.14 0.29 45.01
C LYS A 191 -8.82 -0.48 46.27
N VAL A 192 -8.83 0.20 47.40
CA VAL A 192 -8.68 -0.40 48.73
C VAL A 192 -9.93 -0.07 49.53
N GLU A 193 -10.51 -1.08 50.19
CA GLU A 193 -11.60 -0.88 51.13
C GLU A 193 -11.28 -1.60 52.43
N ASN A 194 -11.34 -0.90 53.57
CA ASN A 194 -11.06 -1.42 54.90
C ASN A 194 -9.75 -2.20 54.96
N ARG A 195 -8.66 -1.62 54.42
CA ARG A 195 -7.31 -2.21 54.34
C ARG A 195 -7.24 -3.50 53.50
N GLN A 196 -8.16 -3.69 52.56
CA GLN A 196 -8.14 -4.82 51.63
C GLN A 196 -8.17 -4.33 50.20
N VAL A 197 -7.24 -4.81 49.38
CA VAL A 197 -7.24 -4.51 47.94
C VAL A 197 -8.46 -5.17 47.30
N LYS A 198 -9.31 -4.35 46.70
CA LYS A 198 -10.52 -4.77 45.97
C LYS A 198 -10.25 -4.90 44.49
N SER A 199 -9.51 -3.95 43.93
CA SER A 199 -9.01 -4.03 42.57
C SER A 199 -7.64 -3.38 42.43
N PHE A 200 -6.90 -3.83 41.43
CA PHE A 200 -5.61 -3.27 41.01
C PHE A 200 -5.53 -3.35 39.50
N GLY A 201 -4.98 -2.35 38.83
CA GLY A 201 -4.81 -2.34 37.38
C GLY A 201 -3.47 -1.72 37.00
N LEU A 202 -2.77 -2.38 36.08
CA LEU A 202 -1.63 -1.81 35.37
C LEU A 202 -1.79 -2.13 33.89
N THR A 203 -2.15 -1.12 33.10
CA THR A 203 -2.30 -1.24 31.65
C THR A 203 -1.35 -0.30 30.93
N GLN A 204 -0.79 -0.75 29.83
CA GLN A 204 0.17 -0.04 29.01
C GLN A 204 -0.46 0.24 27.65
N ASN A 205 -0.46 1.51 27.25
CA ASN A 205 -0.76 1.92 25.89
C ASN A 205 0.57 2.07 25.16
N LEU A 206 0.78 1.27 24.12
CA LEU A 206 1.97 1.27 23.29
C LEU A 206 1.62 1.78 21.90
N SER A 207 2.38 2.76 21.43
CA SER A 207 2.46 3.15 20.02
C SER A 207 3.87 2.81 19.54
N SER A 208 4.01 2.03 18.48
CA SER A 208 5.33 1.61 18.00
C SER A 208 5.45 1.66 16.49
N THR A 209 6.63 2.04 16.02
CA THR A 209 7.08 1.82 14.63
C THR A 209 8.32 0.93 14.69
N VAL A 210 8.27 -0.22 14.02
CA VAL A 210 9.39 -1.17 13.90
C VAL A 210 9.67 -1.41 12.44
N GLU A 211 10.82 -0.99 11.95
CA GLU A 211 11.38 -1.40 10.67
C GLU A 211 12.47 -2.43 10.95
N ALA A 212 12.39 -3.63 10.39
CA ALA A 212 13.39 -4.67 10.58
C ALA A 212 13.68 -5.42 9.27
N THR A 213 14.95 -5.56 8.93
CA THR A 213 15.46 -6.43 7.87
C THR A 213 16.13 -7.64 8.49
N ILE A 214 15.80 -8.82 7.99
CA ILE A 214 16.34 -10.07 8.50
C ILE A 214 16.96 -10.84 7.35
N GLY A 215 18.25 -11.15 7.48
CA GLY A 215 19.04 -11.87 6.49
C GLY A 215 19.46 -13.26 6.98
N PHE A 216 19.39 -14.24 6.09
CA PHE A 216 19.82 -15.63 6.30
C PHE A 216 20.50 -16.16 5.04
N ASP A 217 21.61 -16.89 5.15
CA ASP A 217 22.29 -17.56 4.00
C ASP A 217 22.60 -19.05 4.29
N VAL A 218 21.74 -19.72 5.07
CA VAL A 218 22.05 -21.01 5.72
C VAL A 218 20.94 -22.04 5.55
N GLU A 219 21.32 -23.32 5.53
CA GLU A 219 20.42 -24.46 5.80
C GLU A 219 20.40 -24.71 7.33
N ILE A 220 19.32 -24.30 8.01
CA ILE A 220 19.10 -24.37 9.45
C ILE A 220 17.98 -25.38 9.77
N VAL A 221 18.31 -26.40 10.56
CA VAL A 221 17.38 -27.49 10.87
C VAL A 221 16.32 -27.07 11.90
N ASP A 222 16.68 -26.29 12.92
CA ASP A 222 15.79 -25.70 13.94
C ASP A 222 16.57 -24.61 14.71
N VAL A 223 16.00 -23.42 14.89
CA VAL A 223 16.53 -22.29 15.68
C VAL A 223 15.47 -21.77 16.65
N THR A 224 15.88 -21.52 17.89
CA THR A 224 15.08 -20.84 18.93
C THR A 224 16.06 -20.04 19.75
N GLU A 225 16.16 -18.75 19.46
CA GLU A 225 17.11 -17.87 20.11
C GLU A 225 16.47 -16.53 20.46
N GLN A 226 16.89 -15.96 21.60
CA GLN A 226 16.41 -14.66 22.08
C GLN A 226 17.54 -13.89 22.78
N PHE A 227 17.69 -12.63 22.41
CA PHE A 227 18.73 -11.74 22.93
C PHE A 227 18.11 -10.50 23.54
N ILE A 228 18.70 -10.03 24.64
CA ILE A 228 18.39 -8.71 25.18
C ILE A 228 19.16 -7.71 24.35
N LEU A 229 18.41 -6.87 23.64
CA LEU A 229 18.97 -5.84 22.79
C LEU A 229 19.33 -4.59 23.61
N LYS A 230 18.38 -4.09 24.41
CA LYS A 230 18.59 -2.92 25.27
C LYS A 230 17.81 -3.04 26.58
N ARG A 231 18.38 -2.48 27.65
CA ARG A 231 17.71 -2.26 28.94
C ARG A 231 17.74 -0.77 29.27
N PHE A 232 16.58 -0.15 29.26
CA PHE A 232 16.38 1.22 29.68
C PHE A 232 15.93 1.22 31.13
N ARG A 233 16.73 1.80 32.02
CA ARG A 233 16.32 2.12 33.38
C ARG A 233 15.74 3.52 33.38
N LEU A 234 14.51 3.63 33.86
CA LEU A 234 13.81 4.91 33.95
C LEU A 234 13.94 5.50 35.35
N SER A 235 13.77 6.83 35.43
CA SER A 235 13.59 7.55 36.69
C SER A 235 12.46 6.90 37.51
N PRO A 236 12.63 6.75 38.83
CA PRO A 236 11.52 6.34 39.68
C PRO A 236 10.36 7.33 39.58
N VAL A 237 9.13 6.83 39.51
CA VAL A 237 7.91 7.64 39.51
C VAL A 237 7.22 7.55 40.86
N THR A 238 6.69 8.67 41.35
CA THR A 238 5.94 8.72 42.60
C THR A 238 4.49 9.03 42.34
N ILE A 239 3.61 8.11 42.78
CA ILE A 239 2.17 8.28 42.76
C ILE A 239 1.71 8.64 44.18
N PHE A 240 1.12 9.82 44.35
CA PHE A 240 0.59 10.26 45.64
C PHE A 240 -0.85 9.78 45.82
N ILE A 241 -1.03 8.74 46.64
CA ILE A 241 -2.37 8.32 47.08
C ILE A 241 -2.67 9.05 48.39
N GLY A 242 -3.39 10.18 48.28
CA GLY A 242 -3.47 11.14 49.37
C GLY A 242 -2.07 11.66 49.73
N PRO A 243 -1.67 11.69 51.01
CA PRO A 243 -0.34 12.13 51.42
C PRO A 243 0.75 11.07 51.26
N VAL A 244 0.42 9.82 50.88
CA VAL A 244 1.36 8.70 50.85
C VAL A 244 2.05 8.60 49.48
N PRO A 245 3.37 8.79 49.40
CA PRO A 245 4.12 8.65 48.16
C PRO A 245 4.39 7.17 47.86
N VAL A 246 3.73 6.63 46.84
CA VAL A 246 3.98 5.28 46.33
C VAL A 246 4.99 5.35 45.20
N VAL A 247 6.22 4.93 45.47
CA VAL A 247 7.33 5.01 44.52
C VAL A 247 7.43 3.73 43.70
N PHE A 248 7.56 3.86 42.38
CA PHE A 248 7.82 2.76 41.46
C PHE A 248 9.15 2.98 40.73
N THR A 249 10.05 2.01 40.85
CA THR A 249 11.25 1.93 40.00
C THR A 249 10.90 1.14 38.74
N GLN A 250 11.44 1.53 37.59
CA GLN A 250 10.89 1.08 36.30
C GLN A 250 12.00 0.75 35.29
N TRP A 251 11.72 -0.22 34.42
CA TRP A 251 12.59 -0.64 33.33
C TRP A 251 11.79 -0.94 32.07
N ILE A 252 12.38 -0.62 30.92
CA ILE A 252 11.96 -1.16 29.62
C ILE A 252 13.07 -2.07 29.13
N VAL A 253 12.74 -3.31 28.79
CA VAL A 253 13.67 -4.28 28.24
C VAL A 253 13.19 -4.66 26.85
N VAL A 254 14.03 -4.40 25.85
CA VAL A 254 13.78 -4.83 24.48
C VAL A 254 14.56 -6.10 24.21
N LEU A 255 13.87 -7.11 23.72
CA LEU A 255 14.46 -8.36 23.26
C LEU A 255 14.17 -8.54 21.78
N VAL A 256 15.07 -9.22 21.08
CA VAL A 256 14.88 -9.69 19.71
C VAL A 256 15.11 -11.19 19.69
N GLY A 257 14.40 -11.90 18.84
CA GLY A 257 14.56 -13.34 18.74
C GLY A 257 14.02 -13.90 17.44
N VAL A 258 14.26 -15.18 17.25
CA VAL A 258 13.85 -15.93 16.07
C VAL A 258 13.55 -17.38 16.47
N ASP A 259 12.41 -17.87 16.00
CA ASP A 259 11.96 -19.25 16.20
C ASP A 259 11.68 -19.90 14.83
N GLY A 260 12.07 -21.15 14.60
CA GLY A 260 11.67 -21.90 13.39
C GLY A 260 12.77 -22.73 12.73
N SER A 261 12.55 -23.13 11.47
CA SER A 261 13.46 -23.93 10.65
C SER A 261 13.46 -23.42 9.20
N ILE A 262 14.62 -23.40 8.53
CA ILE A 262 14.75 -22.86 7.18
C ILE A 262 15.81 -23.62 6.40
N SER A 263 15.54 -24.00 5.15
CA SER A 263 16.51 -24.77 4.36
C SER A 263 17.43 -23.94 3.46
N LEU A 264 17.04 -22.71 3.11
CA LEU A 264 17.71 -21.86 2.11
C LEU A 264 17.58 -20.39 2.49
N GLY A 265 18.59 -19.59 2.17
CA GLY A 265 18.68 -18.18 2.55
C GLY A 265 17.54 -17.28 2.06
N LEU A 266 17.20 -16.28 2.88
CA LEU A 266 16.13 -15.30 2.68
C LEU A 266 16.63 -13.92 3.14
N SER A 267 16.16 -12.85 2.51
CA SER A 267 16.24 -11.49 3.05
C SER A 267 14.83 -10.90 3.05
N TYR A 268 14.31 -10.53 4.21
CA TYR A 268 12.96 -10.00 4.36
C TYR A 268 12.95 -8.72 5.19
N THR A 269 12.30 -7.68 4.70
CA THR A 269 12.16 -6.40 5.39
C THR A 269 10.69 -6.17 5.72
N ALA A 270 10.40 -5.80 6.96
CA ALA A 270 9.05 -5.45 7.38
C ALA A 270 9.04 -4.16 8.18
N THR A 271 8.00 -3.37 7.95
CA THR A 271 7.66 -2.23 8.77
C THR A 271 6.38 -2.56 9.54
N ASN A 272 6.27 -2.16 10.79
CA ASN A 272 5.07 -2.39 11.59
C ASN A 272 4.76 -1.12 12.39
N GLU A 273 3.59 -0.55 12.18
CA GLU A 273 3.06 0.54 13.00
C GLU A 273 1.81 0.05 13.74
N PHE A 274 1.85 0.03 15.08
CA PHE A 274 0.71 -0.47 15.86
C PHE A 274 0.42 0.35 17.11
N GLU A 275 -0.87 0.47 17.43
CA GLU A 275 -1.38 1.06 18.67
C GLU A 275 -2.13 -0.01 19.46
N THR A 276 -1.75 -0.22 20.72
CA THR A 276 -2.37 -1.27 21.55
C THR A 276 -2.39 -0.91 23.02
N THR A 277 -3.44 -1.36 23.71
CA THR A 277 -3.55 -1.35 25.16
C THR A 277 -3.42 -2.78 25.66
N TYR A 278 -2.42 -3.06 26.51
CA TYR A 278 -2.25 -4.38 27.13
C TYR A 278 -1.87 -4.27 28.60
N GLY A 279 -2.24 -5.25 29.41
CA GLY A 279 -1.82 -5.30 30.80
C GLY A 279 -2.64 -6.25 31.64
N ILE A 280 -2.80 -5.91 32.92
CA ILE A 280 -3.49 -6.74 33.91
C ILE A 280 -4.39 -5.92 34.80
N GLU A 281 -5.55 -6.49 35.11
CA GLU A 281 -6.44 -6.03 36.16
C GLU A 281 -6.73 -7.17 37.12
N TYR A 282 -6.76 -6.88 38.41
CA TYR A 282 -7.19 -7.77 39.48
C TYR A 282 -8.52 -7.26 40.01
N SER A 283 -9.48 -8.16 40.20
CA SER A 283 -10.64 -7.93 41.04
C SER A 283 -10.73 -9.03 42.08
N ARG A 284 -11.23 -8.72 43.28
CA ARG A 284 -11.37 -9.73 44.33
C ARG A 284 -12.41 -10.81 44.00
N GLU A 285 -13.39 -10.48 43.17
CA GLU A 285 -14.45 -11.41 42.78
C GLU A 285 -14.00 -12.39 41.70
N GLU A 286 -13.18 -11.92 40.75
CA GLU A 286 -12.82 -12.68 39.54
C GLU A 286 -11.34 -13.12 39.51
N GLY A 287 -10.50 -12.54 40.36
CA GLY A 287 -9.05 -12.76 40.34
C GLY A 287 -8.34 -11.86 39.33
N TRP A 288 -7.23 -12.33 38.79
CA TRP A 288 -6.46 -11.61 37.77
C TRP A 288 -7.03 -11.87 36.37
N ASN A 289 -7.26 -10.79 35.64
CA ASN A 289 -7.76 -10.76 34.29
C ASN A 289 -6.77 -10.01 33.38
N PRO A 290 -6.41 -10.58 32.21
CA PRO A 290 -5.78 -9.83 31.13
C PRO A 290 -6.59 -8.60 30.72
N VAL A 291 -5.91 -7.51 30.38
CA VAL A 291 -6.51 -6.45 29.55
C VAL A 291 -5.80 -6.45 28.22
N PHE A 292 -6.56 -6.51 27.12
CA PHE A 292 -6.02 -6.42 25.78
C PHE A 292 -7.03 -5.75 24.84
N ASN A 293 -6.59 -4.71 24.15
CA ASN A 293 -7.30 -4.09 23.03
C ASN A 293 -6.27 -3.70 21.97
N ILE A 294 -6.57 -3.96 20.69
CA ILE A 294 -5.64 -3.71 19.59
C ILE A 294 -6.33 -3.02 18.42
N SER A 295 -5.65 -2.02 17.88
CA SER A 295 -5.90 -1.41 16.59
C SER A 295 -4.59 -1.43 15.81
N ASN A 296 -4.56 -2.14 14.68
CA ASN A 296 -3.33 -2.32 13.90
C ASN A 296 -3.50 -1.81 12.46
N GLU A 297 -2.43 -1.21 11.92
CA GLU A 297 -2.28 -0.85 10.51
C GLU A 297 -0.89 -1.32 10.05
N PHE A 298 -0.84 -2.42 9.28
CA PHE A 298 0.42 -3.06 8.90
C PHE A 298 0.79 -2.74 7.45
N THR A 299 2.05 -2.38 7.19
CA THR A 299 2.58 -2.15 5.84
C THR A 299 3.92 -2.88 5.68
N TYR A 300 4.13 -3.60 4.59
CA TYR A 300 5.39 -4.32 4.34
C TYR A 300 5.88 -4.08 2.92
N ASP A 301 7.18 -4.27 2.72
CA ASP A 301 7.81 -4.26 1.39
C ASP A 301 8.21 -5.70 1.08
N ASP A 302 7.67 -6.27 0.01
CA ASP A 302 8.08 -7.59 -0.47
C ASP A 302 9.45 -7.46 -1.13
N GLY A 303 10.48 -7.37 -0.30
CA GLY A 303 11.86 -7.48 -0.72
C GLY A 303 12.04 -8.71 -1.61
N SER A 304 12.96 -8.64 -2.57
CA SER A 304 13.17 -9.68 -3.58
C SER A 304 13.38 -11.08 -2.95
N ALA A 305 12.31 -11.87 -2.90
CA ALA A 305 12.33 -13.20 -2.34
C ALA A 305 13.13 -14.17 -3.22
N PHE A 306 14.04 -14.91 -2.59
CA PHE A 306 14.67 -16.10 -3.16
C PHE A 306 13.93 -17.35 -2.64
N ASN A 307 14.03 -18.45 -3.38
CA ASN A 307 13.38 -19.72 -3.09
C ASN A 307 13.72 -20.26 -1.68
N PHE A 308 12.87 -19.99 -0.69
CA PHE A 308 12.99 -20.48 0.68
C PHE A 308 12.06 -21.69 0.91
N THR A 309 12.44 -22.65 1.75
CA THR A 309 11.46 -23.62 2.29
C THR A 309 11.64 -23.79 3.79
N GLY A 310 10.55 -23.85 4.53
CA GLY A 310 10.56 -23.89 6.00
C GLY A 310 9.57 -22.92 6.62
N GLU A 311 9.72 -22.66 7.91
CA GLU A 311 8.90 -21.75 8.70
C GLU A 311 9.79 -20.99 9.67
N ILE A 312 9.74 -19.66 9.67
CA ILE A 312 10.54 -18.83 10.57
C ILE A 312 9.71 -17.68 11.14
N GLU A 313 9.88 -17.40 12.42
CA GLU A 313 9.14 -16.42 13.19
C GLU A 313 10.12 -15.50 13.96
N PRO A 314 10.72 -14.53 13.27
CA PRO A 314 11.38 -13.41 13.92
C PRO A 314 10.40 -12.59 14.77
N HIS A 315 10.90 -12.10 15.90
CA HIS A 315 10.10 -11.31 16.83
C HIS A 315 10.92 -10.23 17.53
N ILE A 316 10.24 -9.13 17.85
CA ILE A 316 10.74 -8.12 18.79
C ILE A 316 9.81 -8.11 20.00
N GLN A 317 10.37 -8.03 21.20
CA GLN A 317 9.61 -8.01 22.44
C GLN A 317 9.95 -6.76 23.23
N ALA A 318 8.94 -5.98 23.59
CA ALA A 318 9.06 -4.91 24.56
C ALA A 318 8.46 -5.38 25.89
N ARG A 319 9.26 -5.32 26.97
CA ARG A 319 8.81 -5.63 28.33
C ARG A 319 8.97 -4.41 29.21
N TYR A 320 7.86 -3.95 29.78
CA TYR A 320 7.86 -2.93 30.82
C TYR A 320 7.76 -3.60 32.19
N GLU A 321 8.64 -3.23 33.10
CA GLU A 321 8.73 -3.78 34.45
C GLU A 321 8.73 -2.65 35.49
N VAL A 322 7.88 -2.78 36.50
CA VAL A 322 7.83 -1.89 37.66
C VAL A 322 8.07 -2.65 38.95
N ARG A 323 8.80 -2.04 39.87
CA ARG A 323 9.03 -2.54 41.23
C ARG A 323 8.69 -1.46 42.25
N PRO A 324 7.63 -1.64 43.05
CA PRO A 324 7.30 -0.75 44.14
C PRO A 324 8.49 -0.65 45.12
N TYR A 325 8.93 0.58 45.40
CA TYR A 325 10.07 0.90 46.25
C TYR A 325 11.37 0.14 45.94
N GLY A 326 11.55 -0.32 44.68
CA GLY A 326 12.73 -1.08 44.26
C GLY A 326 12.84 -2.49 44.84
N LEU A 327 11.77 -3.02 45.43
CA LEU A 327 11.77 -4.35 46.04
C LEU A 327 11.93 -5.45 44.99
N THR A 328 12.91 -6.33 45.17
CA THR A 328 13.17 -7.43 44.22
C THR A 328 12.13 -8.54 44.29
N ASN A 329 11.42 -8.66 45.42
CA ASN A 329 10.34 -9.60 45.64
C ASN A 329 8.94 -8.97 45.42
N ALA A 330 8.87 -7.73 44.92
CA ALA A 330 7.64 -7.10 44.46
C ALA A 330 7.84 -6.53 43.05
N ARG A 331 7.32 -7.21 42.03
CA ARG A 331 7.46 -6.83 40.63
C ARG A 331 6.14 -7.02 39.88
N VAL A 332 5.85 -6.09 38.99
CA VAL A 332 4.85 -6.27 37.93
C VAL A 332 5.55 -6.03 36.62
N SER A 333 5.42 -6.96 35.68
CA SER A 333 5.92 -6.78 34.33
C SER A 333 4.85 -7.16 33.34
N VAL A 334 4.70 -6.35 32.31
CA VAL A 334 3.88 -6.62 31.13
C VAL A 334 4.80 -6.65 29.92
N TYR A 335 4.51 -7.52 28.96
CA TYR A 335 5.25 -7.55 27.71
C TYR A 335 4.31 -7.70 26.53
N ILE A 336 4.81 -7.26 25.38
CA ILE A 336 4.23 -7.52 24.08
C ILE A 336 5.34 -7.94 23.13
N LYS A 337 5.02 -8.90 22.27
CA LYS A 337 5.91 -9.57 21.34
C LYS A 337 5.21 -9.69 19.98
N PRO A 338 5.20 -8.62 19.17
CA PRO A 338 4.86 -8.76 17.75
C PRO A 338 5.90 -9.64 17.05
N SER A 339 5.43 -10.48 16.15
CA SER A 339 6.24 -11.37 15.33
C SER A 339 5.68 -11.48 13.92
N ILE A 340 6.53 -11.88 12.98
CA ILE A 340 6.11 -12.16 11.60
C ILE A 340 6.49 -13.60 11.34
N LYS A 341 5.49 -14.42 11.06
CA LYS A 341 5.66 -15.83 10.74
C LYS A 341 5.70 -15.98 9.23
N LEU A 342 6.86 -16.30 8.71
CA LEU A 342 7.11 -16.56 7.29
C LEU A 342 7.13 -18.07 7.06
N LYS A 343 6.40 -18.54 6.06
CA LYS A 343 6.36 -19.96 5.69
C LYS A 343 6.53 -20.11 4.18
N GLY A 344 7.46 -20.97 3.78
CA GLY A 344 7.85 -21.20 2.39
C GLY A 344 7.63 -22.65 2.02
N GLU A 345 6.84 -22.91 0.99
CA GLU A 345 6.54 -24.25 0.48
C GLU A 345 6.91 -24.36 -1.00
N ILE A 346 7.45 -25.51 -1.43
CA ILE A 346 7.71 -25.77 -2.85
C ILE A 346 6.38 -25.86 -3.58
N ASP A 347 6.21 -25.08 -4.65
CA ASP A 347 5.09 -25.23 -5.54
C ASP A 347 5.17 -26.59 -6.25
N THR A 348 4.25 -27.50 -5.91
CA THR A 348 4.19 -28.84 -6.49
C THR A 348 3.81 -28.85 -7.98
N SER A 349 3.23 -27.75 -8.48
CA SER A 349 2.86 -27.55 -9.88
C SER A 349 4.01 -26.92 -10.69
N ASN A 350 4.84 -26.11 -10.05
CA ASN A 350 6.07 -25.56 -10.60
C ASN A 350 7.23 -25.63 -9.58
N PRO A 351 8.03 -26.72 -9.57
CA PRO A 351 9.10 -26.93 -8.59
C PRO A 351 10.25 -25.90 -8.62
N SER A 352 10.21 -24.94 -9.55
CA SER A 352 11.14 -23.81 -9.61
C SER A 352 10.68 -22.58 -8.82
N HIS A 353 9.49 -22.65 -8.21
CA HIS A 353 8.84 -21.58 -7.47
C HIS A 353 8.54 -22.02 -6.02
N THR A 354 8.70 -21.10 -5.08
CA THR A 354 8.28 -21.23 -3.69
C THR A 354 7.06 -20.36 -3.47
N ILE A 355 6.01 -20.90 -2.85
CA ILE A 355 4.90 -20.13 -2.30
C ILE A 355 5.32 -19.63 -0.92
N ILE A 356 5.32 -18.32 -0.71
CA ILE A 356 5.62 -17.70 0.57
C ILE A 356 4.32 -17.15 1.16
N THR A 357 4.00 -17.58 2.38
CA THR A 357 2.90 -17.01 3.17
C THR A 357 3.48 -16.31 4.37
N SER A 358 2.97 -15.11 4.67
CA SER A 358 3.37 -14.32 5.83
C SER A 358 2.17 -14.06 6.73
N ASP A 359 2.26 -14.46 7.98
CA ASP A 359 1.29 -14.13 9.01
C ASP A 359 1.90 -13.12 9.97
N TRP A 360 1.16 -12.08 10.33
CA TRP A 360 1.52 -11.23 11.45
C TRP A 360 0.94 -11.82 12.72
N CYS A 361 1.81 -12.11 13.67
CA CYS A 361 1.48 -12.73 14.93
C CYS A 361 1.80 -11.76 16.08
N PHE A 362 1.13 -11.93 17.21
CA PHE A 362 1.46 -11.18 18.41
C PHE A 362 1.20 -12.02 19.65
N ASP A 363 2.15 -11.97 20.58
CA ASP A 363 1.97 -12.48 21.93
C ASP A 363 2.05 -11.32 22.92
N ALA A 364 1.30 -11.42 24.00
CA ALA A 364 1.40 -10.48 25.11
C ALA A 364 1.23 -11.27 26.40
N GLY A 365 1.86 -10.80 27.45
CA GLY A 365 1.83 -11.49 28.73
C GLY A 365 2.13 -10.58 29.88
N ALA A 366 1.82 -11.08 31.07
CA ALA A 366 2.02 -10.34 32.28
C ALA A 366 2.40 -11.23 33.44
N ARG A 367 3.18 -10.65 34.34
CA ARG A 367 3.65 -11.28 35.55
C ARG A 367 3.52 -10.29 36.69
N ALA A 368 2.81 -10.69 37.75
CA ALA A 368 2.68 -9.91 38.96
C ALA A 368 3.07 -10.76 40.17
N GLN A 369 4.08 -10.30 40.89
CA GLN A 369 4.50 -10.82 42.17
C GLN A 369 4.44 -9.64 43.14
N MET A 370 3.38 -9.50 43.94
CA MET A 370 3.10 -8.26 44.67
C MET A 370 3.05 -8.47 46.19
N ASN A 371 4.20 -8.86 46.76
CA ASN A 371 4.34 -9.10 48.20
C ASN A 371 4.23 -7.82 49.07
N ILE A 372 3.95 -6.66 48.46
CA ILE A 372 3.69 -5.38 49.13
C ILE A 372 2.19 -5.12 49.33
N PHE A 373 1.31 -5.95 48.78
CA PHE A 373 -0.12 -5.93 49.06
C PHE A 373 -0.50 -7.00 50.08
N ASP A 374 -1.74 -6.94 50.59
CA ASP A 374 -2.39 -8.00 51.40
C ASP A 374 -1.99 -9.40 50.86
N ASN A 375 -1.73 -10.35 51.77
CA ASN A 375 -1.32 -11.75 51.50
C ASN A 375 -2.26 -12.54 50.54
N THR A 376 -3.34 -11.94 50.03
CA THR A 376 -4.24 -12.50 49.04
C THR A 376 -3.83 -12.25 47.58
N VAL A 377 -2.93 -11.30 47.29
CA VAL A 377 -2.52 -10.94 45.92
C VAL A 377 -1.12 -11.49 45.62
N LEU A 378 -0.95 -12.81 45.61
CA LEU A 378 0.36 -13.45 45.52
C LEU A 378 0.52 -14.33 44.28
N ASN A 379 1.38 -13.88 43.37
CA ASN A 379 1.92 -14.58 42.19
C ASN A 379 0.92 -14.91 41.09
N PHE A 380 0.92 -14.06 40.07
CA PHE A 380 0.26 -14.26 38.78
C PHE A 380 1.33 -14.28 37.68
N GLU A 381 1.23 -15.26 36.78
CA GLU A 381 2.02 -15.33 35.56
C GLU A 381 1.08 -15.92 34.51
N SER A 382 0.81 -15.15 33.46
CA SER A 382 -0.08 -15.55 32.38
C SER A 382 0.41 -14.97 31.07
N SER A 383 0.41 -15.78 30.01
CA SER A 383 0.22 -15.22 28.67
C SER A 383 -1.22 -14.73 28.58
N LEU A 384 -1.46 -13.66 27.84
CA LEU A 384 -2.80 -13.14 27.58
C LEU A 384 -3.52 -13.99 26.52
N PHE A 385 -2.83 -14.93 25.86
CA PHE A 385 -3.37 -15.82 24.85
C PHE A 385 -3.07 -17.30 25.16
N ASP A 386 -4.08 -18.16 25.03
CA ASP A 386 -3.89 -19.61 25.09
C ASP A 386 -3.13 -20.15 23.87
N GLU A 387 -3.33 -19.50 22.70
CA GLU A 387 -2.60 -19.72 21.45
C GLU A 387 -2.26 -18.36 20.84
N THR A 388 -1.04 -18.17 20.35
CA THR A 388 -0.59 -16.91 19.74
C THR A 388 -1.47 -16.57 18.53
N PRO A 389 -2.28 -15.50 18.59
CA PRO A 389 -3.08 -15.07 17.45
C PRO A 389 -2.16 -14.64 16.30
N CYS A 390 -2.39 -15.24 15.14
CA CYS A 390 -1.76 -14.91 13.89
C CYS A 390 -2.85 -14.50 12.90
N TYR A 391 -2.67 -13.35 12.27
CA TYR A 391 -3.51 -12.89 11.18
C TYR A 391 -2.72 -13.02 9.89
N PRO A 392 -3.27 -13.67 8.86
CA PRO A 392 -2.64 -13.63 7.56
C PRO A 392 -2.49 -12.17 7.19
N LEU A 393 -1.30 -11.80 6.73
CA LEU A 393 -1.10 -10.51 6.10
C LEU A 393 -1.84 -10.58 4.77
N PHE A 394 -3.15 -10.30 4.82
CA PHE A 394 -3.92 -10.08 3.63
C PHE A 394 -3.26 -8.90 2.94
N ILE A 395 -2.67 -9.21 1.79
CA ILE A 395 -2.35 -8.22 0.78
C ILE A 395 -3.59 -7.34 0.70
N ASN A 396 -3.49 -6.07 1.09
CA ASN A 396 -4.59 -5.15 0.88
C ASN A 396 -4.57 -4.81 -0.61
N ILE A 397 -4.97 -5.78 -1.42
CA ILE A 397 -4.94 -5.68 -2.87
C ILE A 397 -5.86 -4.53 -3.22
N GLU A 398 -5.29 -3.50 -3.83
CA GLU A 398 -6.09 -2.40 -4.31
C GLU A 398 -7.11 -2.95 -5.32
N PRO A 399 -8.35 -2.45 -5.33
CA PRO A 399 -9.29 -2.88 -6.34
C PRO A 399 -8.79 -2.57 -7.76
N ALA A 400 -9.20 -3.38 -8.73
CA ALA A 400 -8.94 -3.08 -10.14
C ALA A 400 -9.38 -1.65 -10.50
N LYS A 401 -8.57 -0.97 -11.33
CA LYS A 401 -8.68 0.46 -11.65
C LYS A 401 -8.62 0.72 -13.15
N SER A 402 -8.88 1.97 -13.54
CA SER A 402 -8.79 2.45 -14.93
C SER A 402 -9.61 1.61 -15.93
N PRO A 403 -10.95 1.54 -15.75
CA PRO A 403 -11.80 0.76 -16.65
C PRO A 403 -11.79 1.31 -18.08
N THR A 404 -11.88 0.40 -19.03
CA THR A 404 -12.17 0.66 -20.45
C THR A 404 -13.36 -0.21 -20.84
N PRO A 405 -14.49 0.35 -21.31
CA PRO A 405 -14.78 1.78 -21.44
C PRO A 405 -14.67 2.53 -20.10
N ILE A 406 -14.35 3.82 -20.16
CA ILE A 406 -14.30 4.65 -18.95
C ILE A 406 -15.66 4.64 -18.24
N ASN A 407 -15.66 4.77 -16.92
CA ASN A 407 -16.91 4.76 -16.16
C ASN A 407 -17.86 5.88 -16.64
N GLU A 408 -19.12 5.53 -16.84
CA GLU A 408 -20.20 6.38 -17.37
C GLU A 408 -20.00 6.83 -18.82
N ALA A 409 -19.20 6.10 -19.62
CA ALA A 409 -19.07 6.36 -21.05
C ALA A 409 -20.41 6.24 -21.77
N SER A 410 -20.67 7.12 -22.73
CA SER A 410 -21.79 7.03 -23.68
C SER A 410 -21.29 6.57 -25.05
N ASP A 411 -22.23 6.16 -25.90
CA ASP A 411 -21.99 5.80 -27.31
C ASP A 411 -20.96 4.69 -27.52
N VAL A 412 -20.91 3.74 -26.60
CA VAL A 412 -19.99 2.59 -26.68
C VAL A 412 -20.44 1.60 -27.77
N PRO A 413 -19.52 1.07 -28.60
CA PRO A 413 -19.79 0.02 -29.59
C PRO A 413 -20.55 -1.20 -29.03
N LEU A 414 -21.37 -1.86 -29.86
CA LEU A 414 -22.09 -3.08 -29.47
C LEU A 414 -21.18 -4.31 -29.34
N ASP A 415 -19.99 -4.23 -29.93
CA ASP A 415 -18.91 -5.20 -29.86
C ASP A 415 -17.63 -4.49 -29.42
N GLY A 416 -16.93 -5.03 -28.43
CA GLY A 416 -15.77 -4.35 -27.87
C GLY A 416 -15.11 -5.10 -26.72
N LEU A 417 -14.24 -4.40 -26.01
CA LEU A 417 -13.42 -4.93 -24.93
C LEU A 417 -13.80 -4.24 -23.62
N LEU A 418 -14.01 -5.02 -22.58
CA LEU A 418 -13.84 -4.58 -21.20
C LEU A 418 -12.38 -4.80 -20.82
N ALA A 419 -11.67 -3.77 -20.39
CA ALA A 419 -10.31 -3.88 -19.90
C ALA A 419 -10.12 -3.05 -18.64
N PHE A 420 -9.19 -3.48 -17.79
CA PHE A 420 -8.86 -2.81 -16.54
C PHE A 420 -7.37 -3.00 -16.23
N ILE A 421 -6.86 -2.16 -15.34
CA ILE A 421 -5.55 -2.31 -14.73
C ILE A 421 -5.77 -3.04 -13.40
N PRO A 422 -5.12 -4.20 -13.14
CA PRO A 422 -5.12 -4.81 -11.82
C PRO A 422 -4.71 -3.80 -10.75
N GLY A 423 -5.25 -3.90 -9.54
CA GLY A 423 -4.82 -2.99 -8.49
C GLY A 423 -3.38 -3.28 -8.05
N ASP A 424 -2.82 -2.31 -7.34
CA ASP A 424 -1.48 -2.46 -6.78
C ASP A 424 -1.47 -3.67 -5.83
N ASP A 425 -0.29 -4.30 -5.72
CA ASP A 425 -0.05 -5.50 -4.92
C ASP A 425 -0.86 -6.75 -5.36
N THR A 426 -1.48 -6.76 -6.55
CA THR A 426 -2.12 -7.97 -7.09
C THR A 426 -1.09 -9.10 -7.29
N PRO A 427 -1.28 -10.30 -6.68
CA PRO A 427 -0.39 -11.45 -6.84
C PRO A 427 -0.18 -11.83 -8.30
N ILE A 428 1.02 -12.32 -8.61
CA ILE A 428 1.38 -12.74 -9.97
C ILE A 428 0.54 -13.92 -10.48
N ASP A 429 -0.03 -14.71 -9.57
CA ASP A 429 -0.89 -15.87 -9.82
C ASP A 429 -2.40 -15.57 -9.65
N ALA A 430 -2.77 -14.31 -9.39
CA ALA A 430 -4.16 -13.92 -9.23
C ALA A 430 -4.97 -14.11 -10.52
N ARG A 431 -6.25 -14.44 -10.34
CA ARG A 431 -7.28 -14.52 -11.40
C ARG A 431 -8.36 -13.47 -11.16
N PHE A 432 -9.25 -13.29 -12.13
CA PHE A 432 -10.31 -12.29 -12.02
C PHE A 432 -11.69 -12.88 -12.33
N LYS A 433 -12.67 -12.61 -11.46
CA LYS A 433 -14.10 -12.81 -11.75
C LYS A 433 -14.69 -11.50 -12.23
N LEU A 434 -15.07 -11.44 -13.50
CA LEU A 434 -15.78 -10.33 -14.10
C LEU A 434 -17.29 -10.55 -13.96
N TYR A 435 -18.01 -9.56 -13.45
CA TYR A 435 -19.47 -9.51 -13.47
C TYR A 435 -19.90 -8.48 -14.50
N PHE A 436 -20.74 -8.85 -15.48
CA PHE A 436 -21.14 -7.95 -16.57
C PHE A 436 -22.54 -8.26 -17.11
N ASP A 437 -23.49 -7.33 -16.93
CA ASP A 437 -24.83 -7.37 -17.54
C ASP A 437 -25.55 -6.00 -17.48
N SER A 438 -26.84 -5.93 -17.81
CA SER A 438 -27.62 -4.69 -17.84
C SER A 438 -28.24 -4.30 -16.48
N ASN A 439 -27.93 -5.00 -15.39
CA ASN A 439 -28.40 -4.65 -14.05
C ASN A 439 -27.37 -3.79 -13.32
N GLN A 440 -27.83 -2.77 -12.59
CA GLN A 440 -26.96 -1.91 -11.77
C GLN A 440 -26.08 -2.64 -10.76
N ASN A 441 -26.48 -3.85 -10.35
CA ASN A 441 -25.63 -4.76 -9.58
C ASN A 441 -25.44 -6.04 -10.42
N PRO A 442 -24.40 -6.09 -11.28
CA PRO A 442 -24.24 -7.16 -12.26
C PRO A 442 -23.96 -8.48 -11.55
N SER A 443 -24.54 -9.56 -12.09
CA SER A 443 -24.49 -10.90 -11.51
C SER A 443 -24.06 -11.99 -12.50
N THR A 444 -24.02 -11.67 -13.79
CA THR A 444 -23.54 -12.58 -14.83
C THR A 444 -22.02 -12.66 -14.77
N GLU A 445 -21.51 -13.81 -14.34
CA GLU A 445 -20.08 -14.04 -14.04
C GLU A 445 -19.31 -14.62 -15.23
N PHE A 446 -18.11 -14.12 -15.44
CA PHE A 446 -17.11 -14.60 -16.39
C PHE A 446 -15.77 -14.73 -15.66
N LEU A 447 -15.14 -15.91 -15.73
CA LEU A 447 -13.83 -16.14 -15.13
C LEU A 447 -12.73 -15.83 -16.14
N LEU A 448 -11.78 -14.98 -15.76
CA LEU A 448 -10.57 -14.66 -16.52
C LEU A 448 -9.37 -15.40 -15.92
N ASP A 449 -8.53 -15.97 -16.79
CA ASP A 449 -7.32 -16.71 -16.40
C ASP A 449 -6.22 -15.79 -15.83
N VAL A 450 -5.16 -16.40 -15.29
CA VAL A 450 -4.02 -15.70 -14.66
C VAL A 450 -3.44 -14.64 -15.60
N GLY A 451 -3.29 -13.41 -15.09
CA GLY A 451 -2.73 -12.28 -15.85
C GLY A 451 -3.62 -11.73 -16.96
N VAL A 452 -4.87 -12.19 -17.09
CA VAL A 452 -5.82 -11.69 -18.10
C VAL A 452 -6.68 -10.58 -17.51
N SER A 453 -6.41 -9.32 -17.88
CA SER A 453 -7.16 -8.14 -17.41
C SER A 453 -8.11 -7.54 -18.45
N GLN A 454 -8.59 -8.39 -19.37
CA GLN A 454 -9.47 -7.97 -20.46
C GLN A 454 -10.50 -9.05 -20.85
N TYR A 455 -11.67 -8.63 -21.33
CA TYR A 455 -12.79 -9.48 -21.73
C TYR A 455 -13.51 -8.93 -22.96
N GLN A 456 -13.63 -9.73 -24.02
CA GLN A 456 -14.34 -9.34 -25.24
C GLN A 456 -15.84 -9.56 -25.10
N TYR A 457 -16.64 -8.51 -25.28
CA TYR A 457 -18.10 -8.61 -25.41
C TYR A 457 -18.53 -8.44 -26.87
N SER A 458 -19.72 -8.95 -27.19
CA SER A 458 -20.33 -8.80 -28.50
C SER A 458 -21.85 -8.81 -28.42
N ASN A 459 -22.50 -8.27 -29.45
CA ASN A 459 -23.95 -8.27 -29.64
C ASN A 459 -24.73 -7.63 -28.47
N LEU A 460 -24.23 -6.53 -27.91
CA LEU A 460 -24.98 -5.78 -26.90
C LEU A 460 -26.21 -5.11 -27.52
N THR A 461 -27.21 -4.82 -26.69
CA THR A 461 -28.42 -4.13 -27.12
C THR A 461 -28.15 -2.65 -27.22
N GLU A 462 -28.55 -2.01 -28.33
CA GLU A 462 -28.45 -0.56 -28.53
C GLU A 462 -29.19 0.24 -27.44
N ASN A 463 -28.76 1.48 -27.20
CA ASN A 463 -29.38 2.41 -26.24
C ASN A 463 -29.67 1.75 -24.87
N THR A 464 -28.74 0.93 -24.39
CA THR A 464 -28.87 0.17 -23.14
C THR A 464 -27.67 0.44 -22.25
N ALA A 465 -27.95 0.73 -20.99
CA ALA A 465 -26.91 0.83 -19.97
C ALA A 465 -26.45 -0.57 -19.54
N TYR A 466 -25.14 -0.77 -19.52
CA TYR A 466 -24.49 -1.96 -18.99
C TYR A 466 -23.61 -1.60 -17.80
N TYR A 467 -23.49 -2.54 -16.87
CA TYR A 467 -22.75 -2.40 -15.63
C TYR A 467 -21.80 -3.58 -15.49
N TRP A 468 -20.60 -3.31 -14.97
CA TRP A 468 -19.62 -4.34 -14.72
C TRP A 468 -18.73 -4.03 -13.53
N ARG A 469 -18.18 -5.08 -12.93
CA ARG A 469 -17.20 -5.01 -11.85
C ARG A 469 -16.30 -6.23 -11.91
N VAL A 470 -15.14 -6.15 -11.27
CA VAL A 470 -14.16 -7.22 -11.22
C VAL A 470 -13.84 -7.55 -9.77
N GLU A 471 -13.81 -8.84 -9.46
CA GLU A 471 -13.27 -9.37 -8.21
C GLU A 471 -11.91 -10.01 -8.51
N THR A 472 -10.86 -9.54 -7.83
CA THR A 472 -9.55 -10.21 -7.82
C THR A 472 -9.68 -11.42 -6.89
N ILE A 473 -9.30 -12.60 -7.36
CA ILE A 473 -9.36 -13.84 -6.60
C ILE A 473 -8.02 -14.57 -6.57
N ASP A 474 -7.76 -15.30 -5.48
CA ASP A 474 -6.59 -16.16 -5.37
C ASP A 474 -6.77 -17.53 -6.08
N PHE A 475 -5.78 -18.40 -5.91
CA PHE A 475 -5.81 -19.77 -6.41
C PHE A 475 -6.95 -20.61 -5.81
N ASP A 476 -7.32 -20.37 -4.56
CA ASP A 476 -8.42 -21.05 -3.86
C ASP A 476 -9.81 -20.48 -4.20
N ASN A 477 -9.86 -19.42 -5.02
CA ASN A 477 -11.03 -18.64 -5.44
C ASN A 477 -11.63 -17.76 -4.33
N GLU A 478 -10.87 -17.47 -3.27
CA GLU A 478 -11.24 -16.46 -2.28
C GLU A 478 -11.10 -15.06 -2.89
N VAL A 479 -12.01 -14.16 -2.53
CA VAL A 479 -12.05 -12.79 -3.05
C VAL A 479 -11.08 -11.94 -2.25
N LEU A 480 -10.08 -11.41 -2.94
CA LEU A 480 -9.03 -10.58 -2.35
C LEU A 480 -9.35 -9.08 -2.45
N ALA A 481 -9.96 -8.65 -3.56
CA ALA A 481 -10.40 -7.27 -3.77
C ALA A 481 -11.62 -7.21 -4.70
N THR A 482 -12.40 -6.12 -4.60
CA THR A 482 -13.58 -5.90 -5.45
C THR A 482 -13.60 -4.47 -5.98
N SER A 483 -13.63 -4.31 -7.30
CA SER A 483 -13.71 -2.99 -7.93
C SER A 483 -15.04 -2.28 -7.62
N PRO A 484 -15.08 -0.94 -7.77
CA PRO A 484 -16.35 -0.24 -7.96
C PRO A 484 -17.13 -0.84 -9.14
N ILE A 485 -18.44 -0.60 -9.15
CA ILE A 485 -19.27 -0.91 -10.31
C ILE A 485 -19.08 0.21 -11.32
N TRP A 486 -18.58 -0.15 -12.49
CA TRP A 486 -18.48 0.73 -13.64
C TRP A 486 -19.68 0.55 -14.55
N SER A 487 -19.99 1.59 -15.31
CA SER A 487 -21.09 1.56 -16.26
C SER A 487 -20.72 2.20 -17.59
N PHE A 488 -21.47 1.84 -18.63
CA PHE A 488 -21.47 2.56 -19.89
C PHE A 488 -22.83 2.41 -20.58
N GLU A 489 -23.15 3.33 -21.49
CA GLU A 489 -24.32 3.26 -22.36
C GLU A 489 -23.87 2.94 -23.78
N THR A 490 -24.43 1.86 -24.35
CA THR A 490 -24.18 1.51 -25.75
C THR A 490 -24.77 2.57 -26.67
N LEU A 491 -24.14 2.78 -27.82
CA LEU A 491 -24.62 3.66 -28.88
C LEU A 491 -26.14 3.59 -29.11
N SER A 492 -26.73 4.78 -29.21
CA SER A 492 -28.13 4.96 -29.61
C SER A 492 -28.18 5.16 -31.12
N ASN A 493 -28.86 4.26 -31.83
CA ASN A 493 -28.99 4.36 -33.28
C ASN A 493 -29.98 5.49 -33.61
N THR A 494 -29.49 6.73 -33.66
CA THR A 494 -30.23 7.89 -34.17
C THR A 494 -29.97 8.14 -35.66
N GLY A 495 -29.06 7.40 -36.29
CA GLY A 495 -28.83 7.45 -37.74
C GLY A 495 -29.25 6.17 -38.43
N GLY A 496 -30.35 6.20 -39.21
CA GLY A 496 -30.64 5.40 -40.42
C GLY A 496 -30.45 3.87 -40.47
N GLY A 497 -29.87 3.24 -39.45
CA GLY A 497 -29.31 1.90 -39.51
C GLY A 497 -28.03 1.79 -40.38
N MET A 498 -27.73 0.57 -40.78
CA MET A 498 -26.59 0.21 -41.65
C MET A 498 -27.05 0.04 -43.10
N PHE A 499 -26.34 0.64 -44.05
CA PHE A 499 -26.51 0.34 -45.47
C PHE A 499 -25.77 -0.95 -45.84
N ASP A 500 -26.46 -1.96 -46.37
CA ASP A 500 -25.86 -3.22 -46.79
C ASP A 500 -25.47 -3.20 -48.28
N GLY A 501 -24.17 -3.12 -48.56
CA GLY A 501 -23.60 -3.10 -49.91
C GLY A 501 -22.60 -1.97 -50.16
N ASN A 502 -21.99 -2.00 -51.35
CA ASN A 502 -21.05 -0.96 -51.78
C ASN A 502 -21.80 0.28 -52.25
N VAL A 503 -21.32 1.45 -51.86
CA VAL A 503 -21.88 2.75 -52.18
C VAL A 503 -20.99 3.43 -53.22
N VAL A 504 -21.54 3.79 -54.37
CA VAL A 504 -20.85 4.48 -55.45
C VAL A 504 -21.67 5.71 -55.83
N LEU A 505 -21.11 6.89 -55.60
CA LEU A 505 -21.76 8.19 -55.78
C LEU A 505 -20.98 9.00 -56.80
N LEU A 506 -21.60 9.27 -57.93
CA LEU A 506 -21.02 9.93 -59.10
C LEU A 506 -21.51 11.37 -59.26
N THR A 507 -22.60 11.75 -58.60
CA THR A 507 -23.20 13.09 -58.67
C THR A 507 -23.62 13.62 -57.30
N GLN A 508 -23.74 14.95 -57.18
CA GLN A 508 -24.21 15.58 -55.92
C GLN A 508 -25.61 15.08 -55.51
N GLN A 509 -26.51 14.85 -56.48
CA GLN A 509 -27.85 14.33 -56.18
C GLN A 509 -27.78 12.94 -55.54
N GLU A 510 -26.86 12.08 -55.96
CA GLU A 510 -26.69 10.74 -55.36
C GLU A 510 -26.14 10.84 -53.94
N VAL A 511 -25.27 11.81 -53.65
CA VAL A 511 -24.83 12.12 -52.27
C VAL A 511 -26.01 12.56 -51.42
N ASP A 512 -26.78 13.55 -51.88
CA ASP A 512 -27.95 14.07 -51.16
C ASP A 512 -29.00 12.96 -50.92
N ASP A 513 -29.27 12.14 -51.94
CA ASP A 513 -30.21 11.02 -51.86
C ASP A 513 -29.73 9.95 -50.86
N PHE A 514 -28.44 9.59 -50.89
CA PHE A 514 -27.89 8.59 -49.97
C PHE A 514 -27.93 9.08 -48.53
N THR A 515 -27.41 10.28 -48.28
CA THR A 515 -27.30 10.89 -46.96
C THR A 515 -28.66 11.21 -46.33
N SER A 516 -29.72 11.40 -47.12
CA SER A 516 -31.09 11.56 -46.61
C SER A 516 -31.66 10.36 -45.82
N ASN A 517 -30.98 9.20 -45.89
CA ASN A 517 -31.33 8.02 -45.10
C ASN A 517 -30.65 8.00 -43.72
N ASP A 518 -29.76 8.95 -43.43
CA ASP A 518 -29.04 9.07 -42.16
C ASP A 518 -28.26 7.82 -41.73
N TYR A 519 -27.76 7.00 -42.67
CA TYR A 519 -27.07 5.75 -42.33
C TYR A 519 -25.87 5.98 -41.39
N SER A 520 -25.85 5.25 -40.27
CA SER A 520 -24.76 5.31 -39.30
C SER A 520 -23.56 4.45 -39.67
N SER A 521 -23.73 3.51 -40.61
CA SER A 521 -22.66 2.64 -41.11
C SER A 521 -22.91 2.11 -42.52
N ILE A 522 -21.83 1.75 -43.22
CA ILE A 522 -21.87 1.09 -44.54
C ILE A 522 -21.21 -0.29 -44.43
N ASN A 523 -21.93 -1.36 -44.76
CA ASN A 523 -21.38 -2.71 -44.93
C ASN A 523 -20.89 -2.93 -46.37
N GLY A 524 -19.77 -2.29 -46.68
CA GLY A 524 -19.18 -2.22 -48.01
C GLY A 524 -18.22 -1.03 -48.11
N TYR A 525 -17.71 -0.75 -49.32
CA TYR A 525 -16.90 0.44 -49.55
C TYR A 525 -17.75 1.65 -49.96
N LEU A 526 -17.25 2.86 -49.68
CA LEU A 526 -17.82 4.13 -50.13
C LEU A 526 -16.89 4.74 -51.19
N PHE A 527 -17.40 4.93 -52.40
CA PHE A 527 -16.71 5.62 -53.49
C PHE A 527 -17.45 6.91 -53.87
N ILE A 528 -16.78 8.04 -53.72
CA ILE A 528 -17.28 9.38 -54.05
C ILE A 528 -16.46 9.95 -55.21
N GLY A 529 -17.13 10.26 -56.32
CA GLY A 529 -16.53 10.84 -57.52
C GLY A 529 -16.36 9.83 -58.65
N GLU A 530 -15.46 10.09 -59.59
CA GLU A 530 -15.36 9.28 -60.81
C GLU A 530 -13.97 9.28 -61.43
N GLN A 531 -13.68 8.29 -62.30
CA GLN A 531 -12.33 8.11 -62.86
C GLN A 531 -11.88 9.23 -63.82
N ASN A 532 -12.80 9.99 -64.42
CA ASN A 532 -12.48 11.06 -65.37
C ASN A 532 -12.58 12.47 -64.76
N ASN A 533 -12.87 12.58 -63.45
CA ASN A 533 -12.91 13.83 -62.69
C ASN A 533 -13.85 14.93 -63.25
N SER A 534 -14.97 14.55 -63.86
CA SER A 534 -16.02 15.44 -64.38
C SER A 534 -17.30 15.44 -63.53
N ASN A 535 -17.22 14.99 -62.27
CA ASN A 535 -18.36 15.01 -61.35
C ASN A 535 -18.63 16.41 -60.80
N ASN A 536 -19.84 16.61 -60.27
CA ASN A 536 -20.30 17.87 -59.69
C ASN A 536 -20.45 17.81 -58.16
N ILE A 537 -19.83 16.84 -57.49
CA ILE A 537 -19.95 16.66 -56.04
C ILE A 537 -19.06 17.70 -55.35
N SER A 538 -19.66 18.67 -54.69
CA SER A 538 -18.95 19.73 -53.97
C SER A 538 -19.27 19.76 -52.47
N ASP A 539 -20.27 19.01 -52.03
CA ASP A 539 -20.74 18.98 -50.64
C ASP A 539 -20.96 17.53 -50.19
N ILE A 540 -20.29 17.14 -49.11
CA ILE A 540 -20.43 15.81 -48.47
C ILE A 540 -20.80 15.93 -46.98
N SER A 541 -21.22 17.12 -46.53
CA SER A 541 -21.59 17.38 -45.12
C SER A 541 -22.75 16.50 -44.62
N GLY A 542 -23.57 16.01 -45.54
CA GLY A 542 -24.64 15.05 -45.26
C GLY A 542 -24.16 13.72 -44.67
N PHE A 543 -22.87 13.38 -44.78
CA PHE A 543 -22.32 12.16 -44.17
C PHE A 543 -22.10 12.24 -42.65
N SER A 544 -22.44 13.34 -42.00
CA SER A 544 -22.20 13.56 -40.56
C SER A 544 -22.81 12.52 -39.63
N SER A 545 -23.78 11.70 -40.08
CA SER A 545 -24.32 10.57 -39.33
C SER A 545 -23.46 9.30 -39.38
N LEU A 546 -22.51 9.20 -40.32
CA LEU A 546 -21.75 8.01 -40.61
C LEU A 546 -20.58 7.82 -39.62
N ASN A 547 -20.59 6.72 -38.88
CA ASN A 547 -19.58 6.37 -37.88
C ASN A 547 -18.61 5.27 -38.36
N SER A 548 -19.02 4.40 -39.29
CA SER A 548 -18.17 3.33 -39.79
C SER A 548 -18.37 2.95 -41.26
N ILE A 549 -17.28 2.53 -41.90
CA ILE A 549 -17.26 1.93 -43.25
C ILE A 549 -16.59 0.56 -43.15
N ASN A 550 -17.38 -0.50 -43.27
CA ASN A 550 -16.90 -1.88 -43.20
C ASN A 550 -16.48 -2.35 -44.60
N GLY A 551 -15.34 -1.82 -45.07
CA GLY A 551 -14.79 -2.10 -46.40
C GLY A 551 -14.37 -3.55 -46.63
N ASP A 552 -13.82 -3.82 -47.81
CA ASP A 552 -13.54 -5.19 -48.26
C ASP A 552 -12.15 -5.73 -47.88
N VAL A 553 -11.99 -7.04 -48.04
CA VAL A 553 -10.71 -7.76 -47.81
C VAL A 553 -9.61 -7.39 -48.80
N ASN A 554 -9.96 -6.78 -49.94
CA ASN A 554 -8.99 -6.29 -50.93
C ASN A 554 -8.47 -4.90 -50.58
N GLY A 555 -8.94 -4.30 -49.48
CA GLY A 555 -8.48 -3.03 -48.96
C GLY A 555 -9.22 -1.82 -49.53
N ASN A 556 -10.45 -1.99 -50.04
CA ASN A 556 -11.33 -0.88 -50.39
C ASN A 556 -12.17 -0.47 -49.18
N GLY A 557 -12.02 0.77 -48.70
CA GLY A 557 -12.86 1.37 -47.65
C GLY A 557 -13.48 2.68 -48.14
N LEU A 558 -12.90 3.81 -47.74
CA LEU A 558 -13.26 5.13 -48.23
C LEU A 558 -12.42 5.51 -49.46
N ARG A 559 -13.07 5.79 -50.59
CA ARG A 559 -12.41 6.22 -51.84
C ARG A 559 -13.00 7.53 -52.33
N ILE A 560 -12.18 8.54 -52.50
CA ILE A 560 -12.57 9.85 -53.00
C ILE A 560 -11.74 10.15 -54.23
N ASN A 561 -12.40 10.32 -55.38
CA ASN A 561 -11.77 10.74 -56.63
C ASN A 561 -12.47 11.98 -57.19
N ASN A 562 -12.11 13.16 -56.68
CA ASN A 562 -12.92 14.35 -56.88
C ASN A 562 -12.13 15.66 -56.68
N SER A 563 -11.94 16.43 -57.76
CA SER A 563 -11.27 17.74 -57.69
C SER A 563 -12.16 18.89 -57.24
N GLN A 564 -13.48 18.71 -57.11
CA GLN A 564 -14.38 19.79 -56.71
C GLN A 564 -14.51 19.92 -55.19
N LEU A 565 -14.20 18.86 -54.43
CA LEU A 565 -14.21 18.89 -52.97
C LEU A 565 -13.05 19.73 -52.42
N ASN A 566 -13.37 20.64 -51.50
CA ASN A 566 -12.41 21.46 -50.78
C ASN A 566 -12.29 21.09 -49.28
N SER A 567 -13.16 20.20 -48.80
CA SER A 567 -13.31 19.82 -47.39
C SER A 567 -13.83 18.38 -47.30
N LEU A 568 -13.49 17.71 -46.19
CA LEU A 568 -14.09 16.43 -45.76
C LEU A 568 -15.12 16.58 -44.63
N GLU A 569 -15.61 17.80 -44.39
CA GLU A 569 -16.71 18.09 -43.47
C GLU A 569 -17.90 17.16 -43.77
N GLY A 570 -18.36 16.44 -42.76
CA GLY A 570 -19.27 15.31 -42.91
C GLY A 570 -18.65 13.97 -42.49
N PHE A 571 -17.32 13.85 -42.42
CA PHE A 571 -16.66 12.64 -41.89
C PHE A 571 -16.13 12.81 -40.46
N ASP A 572 -16.51 13.88 -39.77
CA ASP A 572 -16.04 14.22 -38.41
C ASP A 572 -16.32 13.12 -37.37
N ASN A 573 -17.41 12.36 -37.56
CA ASN A 573 -17.85 11.29 -36.66
C ASN A 573 -17.34 9.90 -37.08
N LEU A 574 -16.56 9.80 -38.17
CA LEU A 574 -16.10 8.51 -38.67
C LEU A 574 -15.02 7.94 -37.74
N GLN A 575 -15.31 6.84 -37.05
CA GLN A 575 -14.44 6.21 -36.05
C GLN A 575 -13.70 4.98 -36.59
N SER A 576 -14.25 4.31 -37.60
CA SER A 576 -13.63 3.10 -38.15
C SER A 576 -13.80 2.97 -39.67
N ILE A 577 -12.73 2.54 -40.34
CA ILE A 577 -12.73 2.18 -41.75
C ILE A 577 -11.99 0.84 -41.89
N ASP A 578 -12.74 -0.22 -42.13
CA ASP A 578 -12.14 -1.45 -42.62
C ASP A 578 -11.72 -1.25 -44.09
N GLY A 579 -10.60 -1.86 -44.48
CA GLY A 579 -10.06 -1.69 -45.82
C GLY A 579 -9.09 -0.53 -45.91
N GLY A 580 -9.39 0.51 -46.69
CA GLY A 580 -8.40 1.55 -47.03
C GLY A 580 -8.98 2.93 -47.29
N ILE A 581 -8.16 3.96 -47.10
CA ILE A 581 -8.43 5.33 -47.53
C ILE A 581 -7.69 5.54 -48.86
N SER A 582 -8.42 5.99 -49.87
CA SER A 582 -7.87 6.38 -51.16
C SER A 582 -8.36 7.79 -51.51
N LEU A 583 -7.47 8.77 -51.45
CA LEU A 583 -7.70 10.13 -51.93
C LEU A 583 -6.98 10.30 -53.28
N ALA A 584 -7.73 10.70 -54.30
CA ALA A 584 -7.29 10.73 -55.68
C ALA A 584 -7.78 11.99 -56.38
N ASN A 585 -6.91 12.67 -57.15
CA ASN A 585 -7.28 13.84 -57.97
C ASN A 585 -8.11 14.88 -57.19
N ALA A 586 -7.77 15.08 -55.92
CA ALA A 586 -8.48 15.96 -54.98
C ALA A 586 -7.80 17.32 -54.88
N ASP A 587 -7.55 17.94 -56.03
CA ASP A 587 -6.68 19.11 -56.14
C ASP A 587 -7.17 20.33 -55.35
N ASN A 588 -8.46 20.44 -55.03
CA ASN A 588 -8.99 21.55 -54.21
C ASN A 588 -9.01 21.25 -52.70
N LEU A 589 -8.75 20.01 -52.30
CA LEU A 589 -8.75 19.59 -50.91
C LEU A 589 -7.46 20.05 -50.21
N ASN A 590 -7.61 20.80 -49.13
CA ASN A 590 -6.47 21.35 -48.38
C ASN A 590 -6.42 20.91 -46.91
N ASP A 591 -7.49 20.26 -46.41
CA ASP A 591 -7.60 19.74 -45.05
C ASP A 591 -8.27 18.36 -45.07
N ILE A 592 -7.73 17.44 -44.26
CA ILE A 592 -8.25 16.08 -44.05
C ILE A 592 -8.39 15.76 -42.56
N SER A 593 -8.36 16.78 -41.68
CA SER A 593 -8.43 16.64 -40.22
C SER A 593 -9.64 15.86 -39.72
N GLN A 594 -10.73 15.81 -40.50
CA GLN A 594 -11.92 15.00 -40.22
C GLN A 594 -11.62 13.50 -40.13
N LEU A 595 -10.49 13.02 -40.65
CA LEU A 595 -10.09 11.62 -40.58
C LEU A 595 -9.30 11.27 -39.29
N ALA A 596 -9.11 12.23 -38.38
CA ALA A 596 -8.25 12.07 -37.19
C ALA A 596 -8.70 10.96 -36.23
N ASN A 597 -9.97 10.57 -36.24
CA ASN A 597 -10.49 9.52 -35.35
C ASN A 597 -10.13 8.10 -35.81
N ILE A 598 -9.57 7.93 -37.02
CA ILE A 598 -9.21 6.62 -37.57
C ILE A 598 -7.84 6.14 -37.05
N THR A 599 -7.82 4.96 -36.45
CA THR A 599 -6.62 4.38 -35.80
C THR A 599 -6.03 3.17 -36.52
N ASN A 600 -6.86 2.36 -37.17
CA ASN A 600 -6.45 1.13 -37.84
C ASN A 600 -6.98 1.12 -39.27
N ILE A 601 -6.10 0.80 -40.23
CA ILE A 601 -6.47 0.70 -41.63
C ILE A 601 -5.58 -0.30 -42.37
N ARG A 602 -6.04 -0.88 -43.48
CA ARG A 602 -5.21 -1.75 -44.33
C ARG A 602 -4.41 -0.94 -45.35
N ASN A 603 -4.98 0.07 -45.99
CA ASN A 603 -4.30 0.82 -47.05
C ASN A 603 -4.47 2.33 -46.92
N ILE A 604 -3.42 3.07 -47.22
CA ILE A 604 -3.42 4.53 -47.43
C ILE A 604 -2.92 4.78 -48.85
N GLN A 605 -3.74 5.42 -49.68
CA GLN A 605 -3.37 5.86 -51.01
C GLN A 605 -3.73 7.34 -51.15
N ILE A 606 -2.74 8.20 -51.40
CA ILE A 606 -2.95 9.64 -51.57
C ILE A 606 -2.19 10.04 -52.82
N PHE A 607 -2.92 10.38 -53.89
CA PHE A 607 -2.29 10.75 -55.14
C PHE A 607 -3.01 11.85 -55.90
N ASN A 608 -2.24 12.77 -56.48
CA ASN A 608 -2.77 13.96 -57.15
C ASN A 608 -3.71 14.75 -56.22
N CYS A 609 -3.21 15.15 -55.04
CA CYS A 609 -3.92 16.03 -54.11
C CYS A 609 -3.11 17.31 -53.91
N ASP A 610 -2.99 18.10 -54.98
CA ASP A 610 -1.97 19.15 -55.06
C ASP A 610 -2.11 20.27 -54.02
N ASN A 611 -3.30 20.55 -53.45
CA ASN A 611 -3.45 21.56 -52.40
C ASN A 611 -3.24 21.04 -50.97
N LEU A 612 -3.03 19.74 -50.76
CA LEU A 612 -2.66 19.21 -49.45
C LEU A 612 -1.23 19.61 -49.12
N THR A 613 -1.07 20.39 -48.04
CA THR A 613 0.26 20.77 -47.52
C THR A 613 0.75 19.82 -46.44
N SER A 614 -0.15 19.03 -45.86
CA SER A 614 0.10 18.15 -44.73
C SER A 614 -0.91 17.00 -44.76
N LEU A 615 -0.60 15.85 -44.14
CA LEU A 615 -1.57 14.75 -43.98
C LEU A 615 -2.09 14.65 -42.54
N PHE A 616 -2.16 15.79 -41.83
CA PHE A 616 -2.48 15.88 -40.40
C PHE A 616 -3.84 15.24 -39.97
N GLY A 617 -4.67 14.71 -40.85
CA GLY A 617 -5.81 13.87 -40.48
C GLY A 617 -5.47 12.39 -40.21
N LEU A 618 -4.26 11.94 -40.52
CA LEU A 618 -3.90 10.51 -40.48
C LEU A 618 -2.92 10.16 -39.34
N HIS A 619 -2.64 11.10 -38.45
CA HIS A 619 -1.62 11.00 -37.42
C HIS A 619 -1.89 9.89 -36.38
N ASN A 620 -3.14 9.48 -36.20
CA ASN A 620 -3.52 8.42 -35.25
C ASN A 620 -3.40 7.00 -35.81
N ILE A 621 -3.07 6.84 -37.10
CA ILE A 621 -2.95 5.53 -37.73
C ILE A 621 -1.68 4.82 -37.25
N GLN A 622 -1.84 3.66 -36.61
CA GLN A 622 -0.72 2.92 -36.02
C GLN A 622 -0.08 1.92 -36.98
N THR A 623 -0.89 1.28 -37.82
CA THR A 623 -0.44 0.26 -38.78
C THR A 623 -1.21 0.37 -40.09
N ALA A 624 -0.54 0.06 -41.21
CA ALA A 624 -1.15 -0.10 -42.52
C ALA A 624 -0.38 -1.13 -43.35
N ASN A 625 -1.01 -1.90 -44.22
CA ASN A 625 -0.30 -2.81 -45.12
C ASN A 625 0.40 -2.05 -46.25
N ASN A 626 -0.26 -1.09 -46.86
CA ASN A 626 0.29 -0.32 -47.98
C ASN A 626 0.08 1.17 -47.74
N VAL A 627 1.15 1.94 -47.82
CA VAL A 627 1.14 3.40 -47.77
C VAL A 627 1.76 3.91 -49.07
N SER A 628 0.98 4.59 -49.90
CA SER A 628 1.43 5.15 -51.17
C SER A 628 1.02 6.61 -51.25
N ILE A 629 2.01 7.51 -51.25
CA ILE A 629 1.86 8.96 -51.26
C ILE A 629 2.58 9.48 -52.50
N VAL A 630 1.82 9.76 -53.54
CA VAL A 630 2.38 9.94 -54.89
C VAL A 630 1.85 11.20 -55.56
N ASN A 631 2.75 12.04 -56.08
CA ASN A 631 2.37 13.21 -56.89
C ASN A 631 1.44 14.19 -56.14
N ASN A 632 1.82 14.59 -54.93
CA ASN A 632 1.14 15.66 -54.18
C ASN A 632 2.07 16.87 -54.14
N SER A 633 1.96 17.76 -55.13
CA SER A 633 3.03 18.70 -55.45
C SER A 633 3.31 19.75 -54.38
N ASN A 634 2.35 20.07 -53.50
CA ASN A 634 2.53 21.03 -52.42
C ASN A 634 2.66 20.40 -51.01
N LEU A 635 2.88 19.09 -50.93
CA LEU A 635 3.00 18.39 -49.65
C LEU A 635 4.33 18.74 -48.96
N LEU A 636 4.24 19.29 -47.74
CA LEU A 636 5.39 19.71 -46.91
C LEU A 636 5.68 18.75 -45.76
N SER A 637 4.68 17.98 -45.30
CA SER A 637 4.81 17.01 -44.20
C SER A 637 3.95 15.78 -44.46
N LEU A 638 4.39 14.61 -43.98
CA LEU A 638 3.63 13.37 -44.05
C LEU A 638 2.72 13.19 -42.83
N ASP A 639 3.08 13.74 -41.66
CA ASP A 639 2.29 13.72 -40.41
C ASP A 639 1.72 12.35 -39.98
N LEU A 640 2.37 11.25 -40.38
CA LEU A 640 2.00 9.89 -39.99
C LEU A 640 2.61 9.49 -38.63
N THR A 641 2.57 10.40 -37.65
CA THR A 641 3.42 10.34 -36.45
C THR A 641 3.28 9.07 -35.62
N ASN A 642 2.13 8.38 -35.65
CA ASN A 642 1.94 7.13 -34.90
C ASN A 642 2.16 5.86 -35.75
N LEU A 643 2.48 5.98 -37.04
CA LEU A 643 2.68 4.83 -37.91
C LEU A 643 3.94 4.07 -37.51
N SER A 644 3.74 2.88 -36.94
CA SER A 644 4.80 2.04 -36.40
C SER A 644 5.25 0.93 -37.35
N SER A 645 4.39 0.51 -38.28
CA SER A 645 4.71 -0.52 -39.25
C SER A 645 3.90 -0.44 -40.54
N THR A 646 4.53 -0.80 -41.66
CA THR A 646 3.85 -1.06 -42.93
C THR A 646 4.50 -2.16 -43.75
N THR A 647 3.77 -2.81 -44.66
CA THR A 647 4.40 -3.76 -45.60
C THR A 647 5.07 -2.99 -46.72
N ASN A 648 4.37 -2.08 -47.38
CA ASN A 648 4.93 -1.29 -48.49
C ASN A 648 4.79 0.21 -48.18
N LEU A 649 5.91 0.93 -48.24
CA LEU A 649 5.93 2.39 -48.15
C LEU A 649 6.48 2.96 -49.46
N GLU A 650 5.62 3.68 -50.17
CA GLU A 650 5.95 4.40 -51.40
C GLU A 650 5.71 5.90 -51.21
N ILE A 651 6.77 6.69 -51.40
CA ILE A 651 6.73 8.15 -51.40
C ILE A 651 7.38 8.60 -52.70
N SER A 652 6.55 9.04 -53.65
CA SER A 652 7.04 9.38 -54.99
C SER A 652 6.54 10.72 -55.50
N SER A 653 7.39 11.48 -56.17
CA SER A 653 6.98 12.66 -56.93
C SER A 653 6.29 13.75 -56.09
N ASN A 654 6.59 13.85 -54.80
CA ASN A 654 6.15 14.96 -53.94
C ASN A 654 7.23 16.04 -54.00
N GLU A 655 7.18 16.88 -55.03
CA GLU A 655 8.30 17.71 -55.49
C GLU A 655 8.90 18.61 -54.41
N ILE A 656 8.06 19.17 -53.52
CA ILE A 656 8.50 20.15 -52.52
C ILE A 656 8.69 19.58 -51.11
N LEU A 657 8.49 18.28 -50.90
CA LEU A 657 8.64 17.63 -49.60
C LEU A 657 10.11 17.70 -49.17
N PRO A 658 10.48 18.44 -48.09
CA PRO A 658 11.88 18.66 -47.74
C PRO A 658 12.48 17.52 -46.91
N GLN A 659 11.63 16.83 -46.14
CA GLN A 659 12.00 15.80 -45.17
C GLN A 659 10.85 14.81 -44.97
N LEU A 660 11.11 13.70 -44.27
CA LEU A 660 10.13 12.64 -44.00
C LEU A 660 9.37 12.84 -42.67
N SER A 661 9.05 14.10 -42.35
CA SER A 661 8.39 14.48 -41.09
C SER A 661 7.11 13.69 -40.88
N GLY A 662 7.02 13.02 -39.74
CA GLY A 662 5.91 12.14 -39.39
C GLY A 662 6.26 10.65 -39.44
N LEU A 663 7.42 10.24 -39.97
CA LEU A 663 7.82 8.82 -39.98
C LEU A 663 8.74 8.40 -38.84
N SER A 664 8.98 9.29 -37.87
CA SER A 664 9.93 9.06 -36.77
C SER A 664 9.61 7.84 -35.90
N ASN A 665 8.36 7.37 -35.81
CA ASN A 665 8.00 6.17 -35.04
C ASN A 665 7.95 4.88 -35.86
N LEU A 666 8.29 4.94 -37.15
CA LEU A 666 8.24 3.78 -38.04
C LEU A 666 9.35 2.79 -37.68
N ASN A 667 8.97 1.57 -37.30
CA ASN A 667 9.90 0.54 -36.85
C ASN A 667 10.08 -0.59 -37.87
N ASN A 668 9.07 -0.86 -38.71
CA ASN A 668 9.10 -2.00 -39.62
C ASN A 668 8.51 -1.65 -40.99
N VAL A 669 9.27 -1.94 -42.06
CA VAL A 669 8.86 -1.86 -43.46
C VAL A 669 9.35 -3.10 -44.21
N ASN A 670 8.52 -3.71 -45.04
CA ASN A 670 9.04 -4.74 -45.97
C ASN A 670 9.70 -4.05 -47.17
N ASN A 671 8.94 -3.31 -47.98
CA ASN A 671 9.49 -2.62 -49.15
C ASN A 671 9.40 -1.09 -48.98
N LEU A 672 10.57 -0.43 -49.02
CA LEU A 672 10.72 1.02 -48.98
C LEU A 672 11.08 1.56 -50.36
N SER A 673 10.25 2.46 -50.90
CA SER A 673 10.49 3.17 -52.15
C SER A 673 10.27 4.66 -51.97
N ILE A 674 11.36 5.43 -51.98
CA ILE A 674 11.32 6.89 -51.87
C ILE A 674 12.03 7.47 -53.08
N ILE A 675 11.28 7.93 -54.07
CA ILE A 675 11.83 8.27 -55.38
C ILE A 675 11.27 9.57 -55.95
N GLN A 676 12.03 10.27 -56.78
CA GLN A 676 11.53 11.45 -57.51
C GLN A 676 11.01 12.60 -56.62
N ASN A 677 11.43 12.72 -55.36
CA ASN A 677 11.06 13.86 -54.49
C ASN A 677 12.17 14.92 -54.54
N SER A 678 12.04 15.88 -55.46
CA SER A 678 13.14 16.76 -55.87
C SER A 678 13.77 17.64 -54.79
N LEU A 679 13.03 17.98 -53.73
CA LEU A 679 13.53 18.75 -52.58
C LEU A 679 13.78 17.91 -51.32
N LEU A 680 13.61 16.58 -51.39
CA LEU A 680 13.77 15.72 -50.23
C LEU A 680 15.25 15.49 -49.91
N GLY A 681 15.76 16.23 -48.93
CA GLY A 681 17.17 16.26 -48.52
C GLY A 681 17.44 15.64 -47.15
N ASP A 682 16.41 15.43 -46.33
CA ASP A 682 16.56 14.93 -44.96
C ASP A 682 15.74 13.64 -44.75
N PHE A 683 16.46 12.57 -44.40
CA PHE A 683 15.94 11.22 -44.15
C PHE A 683 16.08 10.82 -42.67
N CYS A 684 16.46 11.74 -41.77
CA CYS A 684 16.73 11.42 -40.37
C CYS A 684 15.49 10.94 -39.60
N ASP A 685 14.29 11.25 -40.08
CA ASP A 685 13.04 10.67 -39.55
C ASP A 685 12.97 9.14 -39.72
N LEU A 686 13.86 8.52 -40.51
CA LEU A 686 13.95 7.05 -40.62
C LEU A 686 14.89 6.42 -39.59
N ASN A 687 15.55 7.18 -38.70
CA ASN A 687 16.54 6.61 -37.78
C ASN A 687 15.98 5.44 -36.96
N ASN A 688 14.76 5.54 -36.42
CA ASN A 688 14.14 4.43 -35.69
C ASN A 688 13.91 3.18 -36.57
N LEU A 689 13.57 3.36 -37.85
CA LEU A 689 13.45 2.24 -38.79
C LEU A 689 14.81 1.57 -39.03
N ILE A 690 15.87 2.35 -39.11
CA ILE A 690 17.23 1.88 -39.40
C ILE A 690 17.86 1.22 -38.17
N ASP A 691 17.76 1.84 -37.00
CA ASP A 691 18.28 1.33 -35.72
C ASP A 691 17.69 -0.03 -35.37
N ASN A 692 16.41 -0.25 -35.72
CA ASN A 692 15.71 -1.52 -35.51
C ASN A 692 15.98 -2.57 -36.60
N SER A 693 16.84 -2.29 -37.58
CA SER A 693 16.99 -3.15 -38.77
C SER A 693 15.65 -3.46 -39.44
N GLY A 694 14.74 -2.48 -39.42
CA GLY A 694 13.32 -2.66 -39.70
C GLY A 694 12.96 -2.81 -41.17
N ILE A 695 13.93 -2.73 -42.08
CA ILE A 695 13.72 -2.93 -43.52
C ILE A 695 14.02 -4.39 -43.87
N SER A 696 12.99 -5.17 -44.19
CA SER A 696 13.12 -6.62 -44.44
C SER A 696 13.13 -7.03 -45.91
N GLY A 697 12.71 -6.15 -46.82
CA GLY A 697 12.63 -6.37 -48.26
C GLY A 697 13.46 -5.36 -49.05
N THR A 698 12.85 -4.73 -50.06
CA THR A 698 13.59 -3.85 -50.98
C THR A 698 13.79 -2.45 -50.43
N TYR A 699 14.99 -1.89 -50.61
CA TYR A 699 15.32 -0.48 -50.38
C TYR A 699 15.56 0.20 -51.73
N SER A 700 14.70 1.14 -52.12
CA SER A 700 14.80 1.91 -53.36
C SER A 700 14.73 3.41 -53.08
N VAL A 701 15.90 4.07 -53.05
CA VAL A 701 16.00 5.53 -52.85
C VAL A 701 16.83 6.12 -53.99
N PHE A 702 16.18 6.86 -54.88
CA PHE A 702 16.85 7.52 -56.02
C PHE A 702 16.03 8.70 -56.57
N SER A 703 16.70 9.63 -57.25
CA SER A 703 16.09 10.84 -57.83
C SER A 703 15.44 11.78 -56.79
N ASN A 704 15.92 11.80 -55.55
CA ASN A 704 15.61 12.82 -54.55
C ASN A 704 16.74 13.87 -54.47
N GLN A 705 16.60 14.92 -53.64
CA GLN A 705 17.70 15.88 -53.40
C GLN A 705 18.90 15.15 -52.76
N TYR A 706 18.66 14.39 -51.70
CA TYR A 706 19.63 13.48 -51.09
C TYR A 706 19.24 12.03 -51.37
N ASN A 707 20.19 11.18 -51.77
CA ASN A 707 19.92 9.78 -52.09
C ASN A 707 20.83 8.86 -51.25
N PRO A 708 20.61 8.78 -49.93
CA PRO A 708 21.44 7.97 -49.06
C PRO A 708 21.30 6.49 -49.43
N THR A 709 22.43 5.78 -49.44
CA THR A 709 22.40 4.32 -49.40
C THR A 709 21.92 3.87 -48.01
N LEU A 710 21.48 2.61 -47.90
CA LEU A 710 21.14 2.05 -46.58
C LEU A 710 22.33 2.14 -45.61
N GLN A 711 23.56 1.98 -46.10
CA GLN A 711 24.76 2.11 -45.26
C GLN A 711 24.97 3.55 -44.79
N ASP A 712 24.71 4.56 -45.62
CA ASP A 712 24.83 5.96 -45.22
C ASP A 712 23.92 6.27 -44.03
N LEU A 713 22.68 5.75 -44.04
CA LEU A 713 21.74 5.91 -42.92
C LEU A 713 22.23 5.19 -41.66
N ILE A 714 22.74 3.95 -41.79
CA ILE A 714 23.32 3.19 -40.66
C ILE A 714 24.49 3.93 -40.03
N ASP A 715 25.29 4.63 -40.84
CA ASP A 715 26.44 5.41 -40.39
C ASP A 715 26.04 6.80 -39.83
N GLY A 716 24.74 7.12 -39.79
CA GLY A 716 24.19 8.39 -39.31
C GLY A 716 24.24 9.54 -40.32
N ASN A 717 24.59 9.28 -41.58
CA ASN A 717 24.60 10.27 -42.66
C ASN A 717 23.21 10.38 -43.30
N CYS A 718 22.25 10.93 -42.56
CA CYS A 718 20.83 10.98 -42.93
C CYS A 718 20.39 12.27 -43.66
N SER A 719 21.26 13.25 -43.86
CA SER A 719 20.95 14.49 -44.61
C SER A 719 22.15 15.00 -45.43
N ASP A 720 21.85 15.74 -46.51
CA ASP A 720 22.83 16.39 -47.44
C ASP A 720 23.40 17.72 -46.93
#